data_AF-A0A174ZWS3-F1
#
_entry.id   AF-A0A174ZWS3-F1
#
_cell.length_a   1.000
_cell.length_b   1.000
_cell.length_c   1.000
_cell.angle_alpha   90.00
_cell.angle_beta   90.00
_cell.angle_gamma   90.00
#
_symmetry.space_group_name_H-M   'P 1'
#
loop_
_entity.id
_entity.type
_entity.pdbx_description
1 polymer ?
#
loop_
_entity_poly.entity_id
_entity_poly.type
_entity_poly.pdbx_seq_one_letter_code
_entity_poly.pdbx_strand_id
1 'polypeptide(L)'
;MKIYFDKLYRYDRLQEPAGIALPFKEGELKTADRIAITQNGRKCMVQPKVTSKHADGSIRYLYVDFLADIPANKGAVLEFEKESDGKCEEKGVSVTQTGQGLCVDTGCVTFTVKNNSQNIFETLDDGRKHYTAQNFEGPYLKDDMGLYDINIGEWKIIDAGPVKCVIRAKGSNILNNKKVDFEITLTSYAAKSWIDVSYRIINTTYDELHIKSLVFYAKPDETVTASDDLFDMHINMGNDSTGCGDVLTDNSKENGPVYHTRGTGELEMISGKAPVSNVRTLVGSSNYKTDFYIGRDGVQVNKIIDDAYLVKEANEHFAEVFYGTFLADYTDGNDGLCITVYQAQQNYPKAVKAYDGGVAVMLVPEDIGNVVMQSGMAKEQRFLMHFHEPDMQMWELDNRSTIYQMPDRPCIAPEEFKKAEVCMDVFPEHLVDEVEIALIARADNHSRCYGMLNWGDSIDMGYTLQGRGGGKPVWSNNEYDYPHSCALMYARTGIRRFLDYLIVSAKHQMDVDVCHYSKNPLRIGGQWEHTAGHCKNGIMVCSHEWVEGVIDYYHFTGDERGLETAISIGDNILRLLDTPMYAKPGEANARETGWALRALVALYVETRDEKWLAKCEWIIDSFKIWEEEYGNWLAPYTDNTLIRVGFMISVAAGSVMRYYRVFPREDIKQMLIRAIDDIVENCTLDNGLFYYKELPSLSRNGNNTLLLESLAIAYELTGDKKYLEYGFKTFETNINNTGRAGIGSKKVIDDAVIVSGDSTKGFAQSFIPLVTYYKALGDTGLINNVKLYS
;
A
#
# COMPACT_ATOMS: atom_id res chain seq x y z
N MET A 1 -8.68 -11.07 -23.32
CA MET A 1 -8.58 -9.73 -22.69
C MET A 1 -7.22 -9.14 -23.06
N LYS A 2 -7.09 -7.83 -23.30
CA LYS A 2 -5.78 -7.20 -23.60
C LYS A 2 -5.15 -6.66 -22.32
N ILE A 3 -3.84 -6.85 -22.20
CA ILE A 3 -3.02 -6.39 -21.09
C ILE A 3 -2.04 -5.35 -21.65
N TYR A 4 -2.04 -4.15 -21.10
CA TYR A 4 -1.29 -3.00 -21.62
C TYR A 4 -0.15 -2.62 -20.67
N PHE A 5 1.01 -2.33 -21.23
CA PHE A 5 2.14 -1.72 -20.52
C PHE A 5 2.38 -0.31 -21.05
N ASP A 6 2.60 0.63 -20.14
CA ASP A 6 2.98 2.00 -20.47
C ASP A 6 4.38 2.09 -21.07
N LYS A 7 4.63 3.17 -21.83
CA LYS A 7 5.98 3.56 -22.21
C LYS A 7 6.69 4.15 -20.99
N LEU A 8 7.64 3.41 -20.42
CA LEU A 8 8.39 3.85 -19.23
C LEU A 8 9.90 3.97 -19.47
N TYR A 9 10.60 2.84 -19.61
CA TYR A 9 12.06 2.82 -19.53
C TYR A 9 12.78 2.97 -20.89
N ARG A 10 14.01 3.50 -20.84
CA ARG A 10 14.88 3.73 -22.00
C ARG A 10 15.42 2.45 -22.63
N TYR A 11 15.50 1.36 -21.88
CA TYR A 11 16.13 0.11 -22.27
C TYR A 11 15.13 -1.05 -22.32
N ASP A 12 15.43 -2.07 -23.11
CA ASP A 12 14.62 -3.28 -23.19
C ASP A 12 14.63 -4.01 -21.85
N ARG A 13 13.50 -4.62 -21.50
CA ARG A 13 13.32 -5.37 -20.25
C ARG A 13 12.82 -6.75 -20.66
N LEU A 14 13.74 -7.70 -20.77
CA LEU A 14 13.44 -9.05 -21.24
C LEU A 14 12.97 -9.92 -20.08
N GLN A 15 11.90 -10.67 -20.31
CA GLN A 15 11.29 -11.55 -19.31
C GLN A 15 11.07 -10.81 -17.97
N GLU A 16 10.66 -9.55 -18.01
CA GLU A 16 10.46 -8.74 -16.80
C GLU A 16 9.27 -9.28 -16.01
N PRO A 17 9.42 -9.51 -14.68
CA PRO A 17 8.31 -9.95 -13.87
C PRO A 17 7.22 -8.91 -13.76
N ALA A 18 5.99 -9.32 -14.04
CA ALA A 18 4.80 -8.49 -13.92
C ALA A 18 3.66 -9.29 -13.30
N GLY A 19 2.67 -8.57 -12.79
CA GLY A 19 1.47 -9.16 -12.22
C GLY A 19 0.22 -8.36 -12.58
N ILE A 20 -0.89 -9.05 -12.78
CA ILE A 20 -2.17 -8.42 -13.15
C ILE A 20 -3.34 -9.13 -12.48
N ALA A 21 -4.30 -8.34 -12.00
CA ALA A 21 -5.60 -8.84 -11.56
C ALA A 21 -6.59 -8.83 -12.72
N LEU A 22 -7.19 -10.00 -12.96
CA LEU A 22 -8.17 -10.23 -14.02
C LEU A 22 -9.53 -10.54 -13.37
N PRO A 23 -10.54 -9.66 -13.56
CA PRO A 23 -11.89 -9.89 -13.06
C PRO A 23 -12.68 -10.75 -14.06
N PHE A 24 -13.58 -11.59 -13.55
CA PHE A 24 -14.45 -12.43 -14.37
C PHE A 24 -15.89 -12.40 -13.88
N LYS A 25 -16.84 -12.40 -14.82
CA LYS A 25 -18.26 -12.51 -14.50
C LYS A 25 -18.59 -13.91 -13.97
N GLU A 26 -19.63 -14.01 -13.15
CA GLU A 26 -20.13 -15.30 -12.67
C GLU A 26 -20.37 -16.27 -13.84
N GLY A 27 -19.85 -17.49 -13.71
CA GLY A 27 -19.90 -18.55 -14.71
C GLY A 27 -18.89 -18.43 -15.87
N GLU A 28 -18.13 -17.34 -15.96
CA GLU A 28 -17.26 -17.05 -17.13
C GLU A 28 -15.97 -17.91 -17.15
N LEU A 29 -15.31 -18.06 -16.01
CA LEU A 29 -14.07 -18.84 -15.88
C LEU A 29 -14.16 -19.79 -14.69
N LYS A 30 -14.07 -21.10 -14.95
CA LYS A 30 -14.24 -22.13 -13.91
C LYS A 30 -12.94 -22.63 -13.30
N THR A 31 -11.85 -22.64 -14.07
CA THR A 31 -10.53 -23.09 -13.64
C THR A 31 -9.44 -22.19 -14.19
N ALA A 32 -8.32 -22.09 -13.47
CA ALA A 32 -7.11 -21.41 -13.88
C ALA A 32 -6.16 -22.32 -14.70
N ASP A 33 -6.47 -23.61 -14.85
CA ASP A 33 -5.56 -24.60 -15.48
C ASP A 33 -5.40 -24.43 -16.99
N ARG A 34 -6.36 -23.75 -17.65
CA ARG A 34 -6.42 -23.59 -19.11
C ARG A 34 -6.39 -22.11 -19.51
N ILE A 35 -5.44 -21.38 -18.95
CA ILE A 35 -5.21 -19.96 -19.28
C ILE A 35 -3.84 -19.79 -19.94
N ALA A 36 -3.72 -18.75 -20.77
CA ALA A 36 -2.43 -18.32 -21.29
C ALA A 36 -2.37 -16.79 -21.39
N ILE A 37 -1.15 -16.27 -21.28
CA ILE A 37 -0.82 -14.92 -21.72
C ILE A 37 0.09 -15.07 -22.93
N THR A 38 -0.22 -14.39 -24.03
CA THR A 38 0.55 -14.43 -25.27
C THR A 38 1.10 -13.05 -25.62
N GLN A 39 2.32 -13.04 -26.15
CA GLN A 39 3.00 -11.84 -26.63
C GLN A 39 3.62 -12.15 -28.00
N ASN A 40 3.24 -11.39 -29.03
CA ASN A 40 3.71 -11.60 -30.40
C ASN A 40 3.57 -13.06 -30.90
N GLY A 41 2.46 -13.72 -30.51
CA GLY A 41 2.17 -15.12 -30.85
C GLY A 41 2.95 -16.16 -30.05
N ARG A 42 3.77 -15.78 -29.06
CA ARG A 42 4.47 -16.68 -28.14
C ARG A 42 3.78 -16.70 -26.79
N LYS A 43 3.76 -17.87 -26.14
CA LYS A 43 3.22 -18.02 -24.78
C LYS A 43 4.23 -17.54 -23.74
N CYS A 44 3.81 -16.61 -22.90
CA CYS A 44 4.56 -16.19 -21.72
C CYS A 44 4.54 -17.28 -20.65
N MET A 45 5.56 -17.29 -19.79
CA MET A 45 5.50 -18.03 -18.54
C MET A 45 4.48 -17.38 -17.61
N VAL A 46 3.57 -18.18 -17.05
CA VAL A 46 2.47 -17.69 -16.19
C VAL A 46 2.36 -18.52 -14.91
N GLN A 47 1.92 -17.87 -13.84
CA GLN A 47 1.65 -18.46 -12.54
C GLN A 47 0.33 -17.85 -12.01
N PRO A 48 -0.80 -18.52 -12.25
CA PRO A 48 -2.10 -18.01 -11.83
C PRO A 48 -2.40 -18.31 -10.35
N LYS A 49 -3.07 -17.38 -9.69
CA LYS A 49 -3.58 -17.47 -8.33
C LYS A 49 -5.03 -17.03 -8.28
N VAL A 50 -5.93 -17.95 -7.93
CA VAL A 50 -7.34 -17.61 -7.70
C VAL A 50 -7.45 -16.86 -6.38
N THR A 51 -7.81 -15.58 -6.45
CA THR A 51 -7.90 -14.72 -5.26
C THR A 51 -9.34 -14.56 -4.77
N SER A 52 -10.36 -14.84 -5.60
CA SER A 52 -11.76 -14.84 -5.17
C SER A 52 -12.63 -15.74 -6.03
N LYS A 53 -13.78 -16.18 -5.50
CA LYS A 53 -14.78 -17.01 -6.21
C LYS A 53 -16.20 -16.46 -6.05
N HIS A 54 -17.01 -16.68 -7.08
CA HIS A 54 -18.46 -16.45 -7.06
C HIS A 54 -19.18 -17.58 -6.29
N ALA A 55 -20.48 -17.38 -6.04
CA ALA A 55 -21.30 -18.35 -5.30
C ALA A 55 -21.43 -19.69 -6.05
N ASP A 56 -21.46 -19.68 -7.38
CA ASP A 56 -21.46 -20.89 -8.22
C ASP A 56 -20.11 -21.63 -8.27
N GLY A 57 -19.07 -21.09 -7.60
CA GLY A 57 -17.72 -21.63 -7.56
C GLY A 57 -16.82 -21.23 -8.73
N SER A 58 -17.33 -20.47 -9.70
CA SER A 58 -16.50 -19.85 -10.75
C SER A 58 -15.56 -18.79 -10.17
N ILE A 59 -14.47 -18.51 -10.88
CA ILE A 59 -13.46 -17.55 -10.47
C ILE A 59 -14.04 -16.14 -10.60
N ARG A 60 -13.93 -15.35 -9.52
CA ARG A 60 -14.31 -13.93 -9.49
C ARG A 60 -13.12 -13.03 -9.77
N TYR A 61 -11.99 -13.29 -9.10
CA TYR A 61 -10.71 -12.64 -9.36
C TYR A 61 -9.61 -13.68 -9.55
N LEU A 62 -8.79 -13.47 -10.59
CA LEU A 62 -7.55 -14.20 -10.85
C LEU A 62 -6.39 -13.22 -10.85
N TYR A 63 -5.43 -13.39 -9.95
CA TYR A 63 -4.14 -12.72 -10.05
C TYR A 63 -3.19 -13.60 -10.86
N VAL A 64 -2.47 -13.04 -11.82
CA VAL A 64 -1.53 -13.80 -12.66
C VAL A 64 -0.18 -13.11 -12.63
N ASP A 65 0.83 -13.79 -12.07
CA ASP A 65 2.23 -13.44 -12.27
C ASP A 65 2.71 -13.99 -13.62
N PHE A 66 3.49 -13.21 -14.36
CA PHE A 66 4.03 -13.62 -15.66
C PHE A 66 5.33 -12.90 -15.98
N LEU A 67 6.07 -13.41 -16.96
CA LEU A 67 7.27 -12.76 -17.51
C LEU A 67 6.94 -12.17 -18.88
N ALA A 68 7.33 -10.92 -19.11
CA ALA A 68 7.03 -10.19 -20.34
C ALA A 68 8.26 -9.51 -20.94
N ASP A 69 8.35 -9.46 -22.26
CA ASP A 69 9.37 -8.68 -22.95
C ASP A 69 8.84 -7.26 -23.20
N ILE A 70 9.38 -6.27 -22.48
CA ILE A 70 8.91 -4.88 -22.56
C ILE A 70 9.95 -4.03 -23.31
N PRO A 71 9.60 -3.46 -24.48
CA PRO A 71 10.56 -2.74 -25.31
C PRO A 71 11.00 -1.40 -24.71
N ALA A 72 12.21 -0.99 -25.08
CA ALA A 72 12.76 0.34 -24.87
C ALA A 72 11.87 1.42 -25.47
N ASN A 73 11.57 2.46 -24.68
CA ASN A 73 10.87 3.67 -25.10
C ASN A 73 9.51 3.43 -25.79
N LYS A 74 8.86 2.30 -25.51
CA LYS A 74 7.55 1.93 -26.07
C LYS A 74 6.72 1.20 -25.02
N GLY A 75 5.40 1.30 -25.14
CA GLY A 75 4.49 0.40 -24.45
C GLY A 75 4.46 -0.98 -25.10
N ALA A 76 3.81 -1.93 -24.44
CA ALA A 76 3.57 -3.28 -24.96
C ALA A 76 2.11 -3.69 -24.79
N VAL A 77 1.64 -4.61 -25.62
CA VAL A 77 0.31 -5.21 -25.49
C VAL A 77 0.45 -6.73 -25.53
N LEU A 78 -0.11 -7.39 -24.53
CA LEU A 78 -0.19 -8.84 -24.41
C LEU A 78 -1.67 -9.25 -24.42
N GLU A 79 -1.93 -10.52 -24.72
CA GLU A 79 -3.29 -11.06 -24.79
C GLU A 79 -3.49 -12.17 -23.76
N PHE A 80 -4.50 -12.05 -22.93
CA PHE A 80 -4.98 -13.11 -22.06
C PHE A 80 -6.04 -13.95 -22.78
N GLU A 81 -5.82 -15.26 -22.81
CA GLU A 81 -6.61 -16.27 -23.49
C GLU A 81 -7.15 -17.31 -22.50
N LYS A 82 -8.43 -17.66 -22.65
CA LYS A 82 -9.12 -18.73 -21.92
C LYS A 82 -9.16 -20.00 -22.77
N GLU A 83 -9.27 -21.16 -22.14
CA GLU A 83 -9.35 -22.48 -22.80
C GLU A 83 -8.15 -22.79 -23.71
N SER A 84 -6.96 -22.33 -23.33
CA SER A 84 -5.73 -22.55 -24.10
C SER A 84 -4.95 -23.77 -23.61
N ASP A 85 -4.53 -24.63 -24.54
CA ASP A 85 -3.72 -25.83 -24.27
C ASP A 85 -2.24 -25.62 -24.62
N GLY A 86 -1.33 -26.21 -23.84
CA GLY A 86 0.13 -26.11 -24.03
C GLY A 86 0.79 -25.10 -23.09
N LYS A 87 2.01 -25.41 -22.65
CA LYS A 87 2.76 -24.65 -21.64
C LYS A 87 3.93 -23.89 -22.28
N CYS A 88 4.41 -22.86 -21.60
CA CYS A 88 5.73 -22.29 -21.89
C CYS A 88 6.81 -23.37 -21.67
N GLU A 89 7.79 -23.47 -22.58
CA GLU A 89 8.84 -24.51 -22.54
C GLU A 89 10.08 -24.09 -21.72
N GLU A 90 10.13 -22.85 -21.25
CA GLU A 90 11.26 -22.32 -20.47
C GLU A 90 11.31 -22.91 -19.05
N LYS A 91 12.53 -23.09 -18.51
CA LYS A 91 12.74 -23.58 -17.14
C LYS A 91 12.37 -22.46 -16.16
N GLY A 92 11.37 -22.71 -15.32
CA GLY A 92 10.96 -21.79 -14.27
C GLY A 92 11.85 -21.85 -13.02
N VAL A 93 11.56 -20.96 -12.07
CA VAL A 93 12.13 -21.04 -10.71
C VAL A 93 11.64 -22.32 -10.03
N SER A 94 12.49 -22.92 -9.21
CA SER A 94 12.16 -24.14 -8.47
C SER A 94 12.54 -24.01 -7.00
N VAL A 95 11.77 -24.67 -6.14
CA VAL A 95 12.03 -24.78 -4.71
C VAL A 95 11.92 -26.24 -4.29
N THR A 96 12.87 -26.70 -3.49
CA THR A 96 12.92 -28.07 -2.97
C THR A 96 13.14 -28.06 -1.47
N GLN A 97 12.47 -28.97 -0.76
CA GLN A 97 12.69 -29.16 0.67
C GLN A 97 13.96 -29.97 0.88
N THR A 98 14.85 -29.47 1.73
CA THR A 98 16.05 -30.18 2.16
C THR A 98 15.83 -30.79 3.55
N GLY A 99 16.78 -31.59 4.04
CA GLY A 99 16.69 -32.13 5.41
C GLY A 99 16.77 -31.06 6.51
N GLN A 100 17.17 -29.82 6.19
CA GLN A 100 17.43 -28.75 7.17
C GLN A 100 16.71 -27.42 6.86
N GLY A 101 15.98 -27.33 5.74
CA GLY A 101 15.28 -26.11 5.31
C GLY A 101 14.83 -26.20 3.85
N LEU A 102 15.11 -25.18 3.04
CA LEU A 102 14.70 -25.11 1.63
C LEU A 102 15.90 -24.77 0.72
N CYS A 103 15.83 -25.19 -0.54
CA CYS A 103 16.75 -24.82 -1.60
C CYS A 103 15.95 -24.22 -2.78
N VAL A 104 16.35 -23.05 -3.26
CA VAL A 104 15.70 -22.32 -4.36
C VAL A 104 16.71 -22.15 -5.50
N ASP A 105 16.29 -22.43 -6.73
CA ASP A 105 17.07 -22.26 -7.96
C ASP A 105 16.27 -21.40 -8.94
N THR A 106 16.77 -20.20 -9.25
CA THR A 106 16.19 -19.28 -10.24
C THR A 106 16.65 -19.55 -11.67
N GLY A 107 17.66 -20.39 -11.87
CA GLY A 107 18.41 -20.54 -13.11
C GLY A 107 19.61 -19.60 -13.22
N CYS A 108 19.67 -18.54 -12.40
CA CYS A 108 20.82 -17.63 -12.31
C CYS A 108 21.46 -17.63 -10.91
N VAL A 109 20.67 -17.85 -9.86
CA VAL A 109 21.12 -17.93 -8.48
C VAL A 109 20.49 -19.17 -7.84
N THR A 110 21.31 -19.95 -7.14
CA THR A 110 20.86 -21.06 -6.30
C THR A 110 21.22 -20.76 -4.86
N PHE A 111 20.26 -20.84 -3.94
CA PHE A 111 20.54 -20.62 -2.52
C PHE A 111 19.80 -21.61 -1.63
N THR A 112 20.36 -21.84 -0.45
CA THR A 112 19.74 -22.64 0.60
C THR A 112 19.47 -21.79 1.83
N VAL A 113 18.35 -22.06 2.48
CA VAL A 113 18.00 -21.47 3.77
C VAL A 113 17.81 -22.60 4.78
N LYS A 114 18.19 -22.32 6.04
CA LYS A 114 18.16 -23.28 7.12
C LYS A 114 17.17 -22.87 8.20
N ASN A 115 16.40 -23.84 8.66
CA ASN A 115 15.46 -23.66 9.77
C ASN A 115 16.21 -23.43 11.08
N ASN A 116 15.69 -22.56 11.95
CA ASN A 116 16.25 -22.30 13.29
C ASN A 116 17.73 -21.85 13.21
N SER A 117 17.99 -20.83 12.40
CA SER A 117 19.32 -20.32 12.08
C SER A 117 19.47 -18.84 12.44
N GLN A 118 20.71 -18.34 12.44
CA GLN A 118 21.01 -16.94 12.67
C GLN A 118 21.28 -16.16 11.38
N ASN A 119 21.21 -16.81 10.21
CA ASN A 119 21.59 -16.22 8.93
C ASN A 119 20.46 -16.41 7.92
N ILE A 120 20.27 -15.42 7.04
CA ILE A 120 19.24 -15.47 6.00
C ILE A 120 19.50 -16.63 5.04
N PHE A 121 20.76 -16.75 4.59
CA PHE A 121 21.23 -17.80 3.69
C PHE A 121 22.18 -18.73 4.44
N GLU A 122 22.08 -20.04 4.19
CA GLU A 122 23.11 -21.01 4.60
C GLU A 122 24.21 -21.08 3.54
N THR A 123 23.80 -21.14 2.27
CA THR A 123 24.69 -21.01 1.10
C THR A 123 23.98 -20.27 -0.02
N LEU A 124 24.73 -19.57 -0.86
CA LEU A 124 24.24 -18.97 -2.10
C LEU A 124 25.32 -19.10 -3.19
N ASP A 125 24.90 -19.40 -4.41
CA ASP A 125 25.76 -19.53 -5.59
C ASP A 125 25.11 -18.78 -6.74
N ASP A 126 25.83 -17.82 -7.31
CA ASP A 126 25.35 -16.99 -8.43
C ASP A 126 25.96 -17.39 -9.78
N GLY A 127 26.63 -18.55 -9.82
CA GLY A 127 27.36 -19.08 -10.98
C GLY A 127 28.82 -18.61 -11.07
N ARG A 128 29.20 -17.55 -10.35
CA ARG A 128 30.57 -17.01 -10.31
C ARG A 128 31.24 -17.28 -8.97
N LYS A 129 30.50 -17.08 -7.88
CA LYS A 129 31.00 -17.11 -6.52
C LYS A 129 30.08 -17.93 -5.63
N HIS A 130 30.72 -18.71 -4.76
CA HIS A 130 30.05 -19.41 -3.67
C HIS A 130 30.11 -18.57 -2.40
N TYR A 131 28.95 -18.26 -1.87
CA TYR A 131 28.74 -17.53 -0.63
C TYR A 131 28.30 -18.49 0.48
N THR A 132 28.86 -18.30 1.67
CA THR A 132 28.45 -18.98 2.90
C THR A 132 27.56 -18.07 3.74
N ALA A 133 27.00 -18.61 4.82
CA ALA A 133 26.21 -17.85 5.77
C ALA A 133 26.96 -16.62 6.33
N GLN A 134 28.28 -16.71 6.49
CA GLN A 134 29.13 -15.63 7.01
C GLN A 134 29.25 -14.45 6.05
N ASN A 135 28.86 -14.58 4.78
CA ASN A 135 28.83 -13.45 3.85
C ASN A 135 27.64 -12.51 4.11
N PHE A 136 26.60 -12.95 4.82
CA PHE A 136 25.37 -12.18 5.00
C PHE A 136 24.97 -12.11 6.47
N GLU A 137 25.09 -10.93 7.06
CA GLU A 137 24.84 -10.72 8.48
C GLU A 137 23.65 -9.77 8.72
N GLY A 138 22.79 -10.11 9.69
CA GLY A 138 21.61 -9.32 10.06
C GLY A 138 20.35 -9.59 9.20
N PRO A 139 19.37 -8.67 9.17
CA PRO A 139 19.41 -7.35 9.81
C PRO A 139 19.50 -7.44 11.34
N TYR A 140 20.50 -6.80 11.94
CA TYR A 140 20.64 -6.75 13.41
C TYR A 140 19.93 -5.54 13.99
N LEU A 141 19.04 -5.80 14.95
CA LEU A 141 18.37 -4.76 15.73
C LEU A 141 19.28 -4.30 16.88
N LYS A 142 19.36 -2.99 17.08
CA LYS A 142 19.92 -2.36 18.29
C LYS A 142 18.88 -1.40 18.89
N ASP A 143 18.70 -1.47 20.20
CA ASP A 143 17.91 -0.50 20.95
C ASP A 143 18.74 0.13 22.08
N ASP A 144 18.07 0.81 23.02
CA ASP A 144 18.71 1.41 24.20
C ASP A 144 19.45 0.43 25.12
N MET A 145 19.10 -0.86 25.10
CA MET A 145 19.73 -1.91 25.92
C MET A 145 20.96 -2.52 25.23
N GLY A 146 21.01 -2.53 23.91
CA GLY A 146 22.14 -3.06 23.14
C GLY A 146 21.74 -3.75 21.84
N LEU A 147 22.70 -4.47 21.27
CA LEU A 147 22.56 -5.26 20.05
C LEU A 147 21.87 -6.59 20.34
N TYR A 148 20.92 -6.98 19.49
CA TYR A 148 20.17 -8.23 19.62
C TYR A 148 20.80 -9.33 18.77
N ASP A 149 20.76 -10.56 19.29
CA ASP A 149 20.94 -11.76 18.48
C ASP A 149 19.69 -12.01 17.64
N ILE A 150 19.86 -12.62 16.47
CA ILE A 150 18.76 -13.00 15.58
C ILE A 150 18.54 -14.51 15.61
N ASN A 151 17.27 -14.93 15.63
CA ASN A 151 16.88 -16.33 15.44
C ASN A 151 15.73 -16.41 14.43
N ILE A 152 16.02 -16.96 13.25
CA ILE A 152 15.07 -17.23 12.18
C ILE A 152 14.53 -18.64 12.38
N GLY A 153 13.21 -18.77 12.50
CA GLY A 153 12.53 -20.04 12.74
C GLY A 153 12.44 -20.94 11.50
N GLU A 154 11.30 -21.62 11.36
CA GLU A 154 11.04 -22.51 10.23
C GLU A 154 10.67 -21.72 8.96
N TRP A 155 11.34 -22.02 7.85
CA TRP A 155 11.03 -21.50 6.53
C TRP A 155 9.84 -22.24 5.92
N LYS A 156 8.89 -21.48 5.39
CA LYS A 156 7.69 -21.97 4.73
C LYS A 156 7.64 -21.46 3.30
N ILE A 157 7.20 -22.31 2.38
CA ILE A 157 6.84 -21.90 1.03
C ILE A 157 5.49 -21.21 1.11
N ILE A 158 5.45 -19.93 0.73
CA ILE A 158 4.22 -19.11 0.70
C ILE A 158 3.62 -19.13 -0.71
N ASP A 159 4.47 -19.03 -1.73
CA ASP A 159 4.07 -19.12 -3.13
C ASP A 159 5.18 -19.83 -3.91
N ALA A 160 4.81 -20.73 -4.81
CA ALA A 160 5.75 -21.45 -5.65
C ALA A 160 5.11 -21.84 -6.97
N GLY A 161 5.70 -21.36 -8.04
CA GLY A 161 5.38 -21.76 -9.40
C GLY A 161 6.51 -21.43 -10.35
N PRO A 162 6.30 -21.55 -11.67
CA PRO A 162 7.37 -21.39 -12.64
C PRO A 162 7.90 -19.97 -12.72
N VAL A 163 7.09 -18.94 -12.42
CA VAL A 163 7.49 -17.52 -12.56
C VAL A 163 8.21 -17.03 -11.31
N LYS A 164 7.65 -17.33 -10.13
CA LYS A 164 8.03 -16.75 -8.84
C LYS A 164 7.99 -17.78 -7.72
N CYS A 165 8.96 -17.67 -6.83
CA CYS A 165 8.97 -18.36 -5.54
C CYS A 165 9.04 -17.33 -4.40
N VAL A 166 8.20 -17.50 -3.39
CA VAL A 166 8.16 -16.72 -2.16
C VAL A 166 8.28 -17.67 -0.98
N ILE A 167 9.33 -17.51 -0.19
CA ILE A 167 9.52 -18.24 1.07
C ILE A 167 9.56 -17.26 2.24
N ARG A 168 8.99 -17.65 3.39
CA ARG A 168 8.89 -16.80 4.59
C ARG A 168 9.23 -17.59 5.85
N ALA A 169 9.93 -16.95 6.78
CA ALA A 169 10.13 -17.45 8.12
C ALA A 169 9.71 -16.39 9.16
N LYS A 170 9.16 -16.86 10.28
CA LYS A 170 9.00 -16.03 11.48
C LYS A 170 10.26 -16.16 12.32
N GLY A 171 10.71 -15.06 12.91
CA GLY A 171 11.91 -15.01 13.73
C GLY A 171 11.77 -14.05 14.90
N SER A 172 12.83 -13.95 15.68
CA SER A 172 12.89 -13.08 16.85
C SER A 172 14.29 -12.49 17.03
N ASN A 173 14.34 -11.20 17.33
CA ASN A 173 15.50 -10.54 17.90
C ASN A 173 15.48 -10.80 19.40
N ILE A 174 16.59 -11.28 19.97
CA ILE A 174 16.71 -11.69 21.37
C ILE A 174 17.87 -10.95 22.04
N LEU A 175 17.60 -10.26 23.15
CA LEU A 175 18.62 -9.67 24.02
C LEU A 175 18.21 -9.89 25.48
N ASN A 176 19.00 -10.67 26.21
CA ASN A 176 18.67 -11.13 27.56
C ASN A 176 17.28 -11.82 27.59
N ASN A 177 16.30 -11.24 28.28
CA ASN A 177 14.92 -11.74 28.34
C ASN A 177 13.96 -10.98 27.41
N LYS A 178 14.43 -9.96 26.69
CA LYS A 178 13.61 -9.16 25.77
C LYS A 178 13.60 -9.81 24.39
N LYS A 179 12.40 -9.91 23.81
CA LYS A 179 12.13 -10.57 22.53
C LYS A 179 11.29 -9.65 21.65
N VAL A 180 11.79 -9.35 20.46
CA VAL A 180 11.09 -8.55 19.44
C VAL A 180 10.95 -9.41 18.18
N ASP A 181 9.73 -9.80 17.84
CA ASP A 181 9.50 -10.70 16.71
C ASP A 181 9.61 -9.97 15.36
N PHE A 182 9.94 -10.75 14.32
CA PHE A 182 9.95 -10.29 12.95
C PHE A 182 9.49 -11.40 11.99
N GLU A 183 9.18 -11.00 10.76
CA GLU A 183 8.95 -11.90 9.63
C GLU A 183 9.94 -11.55 8.51
N ILE A 184 10.64 -12.55 7.98
CA ILE A 184 11.54 -12.39 6.84
C ILE A 184 10.97 -13.13 5.63
N THR A 185 10.89 -12.46 4.49
CA THR A 185 10.39 -13.03 3.22
C THR A 185 11.43 -12.85 2.13
N LEU A 186 11.72 -13.93 1.39
CA LEU A 186 12.56 -13.91 0.19
C LEU A 186 11.69 -14.16 -1.03
N THR A 187 11.75 -13.25 -2.00
CA THR A 187 11.07 -13.38 -3.29
C THR A 187 12.10 -13.52 -4.41
N SER A 188 11.92 -14.55 -5.24
CA SER A 188 12.83 -14.88 -6.33
C SER A 188 12.05 -15.19 -7.60
N TYR A 189 12.59 -14.81 -8.75
CA TYR A 189 11.93 -14.95 -10.05
C TYR A 189 12.80 -15.75 -11.01
N ALA A 190 12.16 -16.46 -11.95
CA ALA A 190 12.87 -17.25 -12.94
C ALA A 190 13.79 -16.38 -13.82
N ALA A 191 14.99 -16.90 -14.09
CA ALA A 191 16.04 -16.28 -14.88
C ALA A 191 16.48 -14.89 -14.37
N LYS A 192 16.33 -14.60 -13.08
CA LYS A 192 16.80 -13.36 -12.46
C LYS A 192 17.95 -13.62 -11.49
N SER A 193 18.98 -12.77 -11.57
CA SER A 193 20.16 -12.76 -10.71
C SER A 193 19.98 -11.92 -9.44
N TRP A 194 18.73 -11.63 -9.09
CA TRP A 194 18.40 -10.80 -7.93
C TRP A 194 17.35 -11.43 -7.04
N ILE A 195 17.41 -11.11 -5.75
CA ILE A 195 16.54 -11.60 -4.69
C ILE A 195 15.99 -10.40 -3.93
N ASP A 196 14.67 -10.30 -3.80
CA ASP A 196 14.00 -9.30 -2.96
C ASP A 196 13.89 -9.82 -1.53
N VAL A 197 14.44 -9.07 -0.57
CA VAL A 197 14.41 -9.39 0.86
C VAL A 197 13.48 -8.41 1.56
N SER A 198 12.46 -8.94 2.23
CA SER A 198 11.56 -8.19 3.11
C SER A 198 11.81 -8.58 4.56
N TYR A 199 11.98 -7.58 5.43
CA TYR A 199 12.10 -7.72 6.87
C TYR A 199 11.01 -6.89 7.55
N ARG A 200 10.05 -7.57 8.18
CA ARG A 200 8.92 -6.95 8.88
C ARG A 200 9.09 -7.12 10.37
N ILE A 201 9.50 -6.06 11.06
CA ILE A 201 9.64 -6.05 12.53
C ILE A 201 8.28 -5.82 13.18
N ILE A 202 8.04 -6.46 14.33
CA ILE A 202 6.82 -6.32 15.12
C ILE A 202 7.24 -6.01 16.56
N ASN A 203 6.78 -4.89 17.13
CA ASN A 203 7.01 -4.61 18.54
C ASN A 203 6.14 -5.53 19.41
N THR A 204 6.66 -6.73 19.70
CA THR A 204 6.05 -7.73 20.59
C THR A 204 6.41 -7.51 22.06
N THR A 205 6.68 -6.27 22.45
CA THR A 205 6.90 -5.87 23.84
C THR A 205 5.77 -4.95 24.30
N TYR A 206 5.63 -4.78 25.62
CA TYR A 206 4.57 -3.93 26.18
C TYR A 206 4.96 -2.45 26.27
N ASP A 207 6.23 -2.15 25.99
CA ASP A 207 6.79 -0.82 26.06
C ASP A 207 7.07 -0.29 24.65
N GLU A 208 7.35 1.01 24.55
CA GLU A 208 7.85 1.60 23.30
C GLU A 208 9.20 0.96 22.93
N LEU A 209 9.36 0.61 21.65
CA LEU A 209 10.61 0.10 21.10
C LEU A 209 11.29 1.22 20.31
N HIS A 210 12.33 1.80 20.90
CA HIS A 210 13.22 2.73 20.22
C HIS A 210 14.24 1.95 19.39
N ILE A 211 14.11 1.99 18.06
CA ILE A 211 15.07 1.35 17.15
C ILE A 211 16.22 2.32 16.96
N LYS A 212 17.35 2.07 17.63
CA LYS A 212 18.58 2.83 17.44
C LYS A 212 19.22 2.54 16.10
N SER A 213 19.32 1.25 15.76
CA SER A 213 19.76 0.85 14.44
C SER A 213 19.16 -0.49 14.02
N LEU A 214 19.08 -0.67 12.70
CA LEU A 214 18.67 -1.89 12.03
C LEU A 214 19.50 -2.04 10.76
N VAL A 215 20.48 -2.94 10.78
CA VAL A 215 21.54 -2.97 9.74
C VAL A 215 21.76 -4.37 9.20
N PHE A 216 21.79 -4.48 7.87
CA PHE A 216 22.17 -5.67 7.13
C PHE A 216 23.53 -5.48 6.45
N TYR A 217 24.35 -6.52 6.45
CA TYR A 217 25.69 -6.51 5.85
C TYR A 217 25.83 -7.62 4.82
N ALA A 218 26.46 -7.29 3.69
CA ALA A 218 26.92 -8.25 2.70
C ALA A 218 28.43 -8.09 2.51
N LYS A 219 29.18 -9.14 2.87
CA LYS A 219 30.64 -9.15 2.91
C LYS A 219 31.21 -9.92 1.73
N PRO A 220 32.31 -9.46 1.11
CA PRO A 220 32.95 -10.17 0.02
C PRO A 220 33.68 -11.43 0.51
N ASP A 221 34.10 -11.47 1.77
CA ASP A 221 34.84 -12.58 2.37
C ASP A 221 34.42 -12.77 3.84
N GLU A 222 34.44 -14.02 4.33
CA GLU A 222 34.04 -14.39 5.69
C GLU A 222 34.94 -13.79 6.78
N THR A 223 36.20 -13.46 6.45
CA THR A 223 37.20 -12.89 7.37
C THR A 223 37.03 -11.40 7.61
N VAL A 224 36.18 -10.72 6.83
CA VAL A 224 35.91 -9.29 6.96
C VAL A 224 35.05 -9.03 8.20
N THR A 225 35.45 -8.03 8.98
CA THR A 225 34.62 -7.44 10.03
C THR A 225 33.68 -6.40 9.42
N ALA A 226 32.38 -6.61 9.57
CA ALA A 226 31.37 -5.64 9.15
C ALA A 226 31.51 -4.32 9.92
N SER A 227 31.27 -3.20 9.23
CA SER A 227 31.17 -1.86 9.84
C SER A 227 30.02 -1.12 9.18
N ASP A 228 29.30 -0.32 9.95
CA ASP A 228 28.28 0.63 9.52
C ASP A 228 28.69 2.10 9.76
N ASP A 229 29.93 2.34 10.18
CA ASP A 229 30.47 3.70 10.37
C ASP A 229 30.33 4.52 9.08
N LEU A 230 29.67 5.67 9.19
CA LEU A 230 29.51 6.65 8.12
C LEU A 230 30.58 7.74 8.28
N PHE A 231 31.10 8.24 7.16
CA PHE A 231 32.09 9.33 7.16
C PHE A 231 31.61 10.47 6.26
N ASP A 232 32.07 11.67 6.59
CA ASP A 232 31.92 12.83 5.72
C ASP A 232 32.91 12.69 4.56
N MET A 233 32.38 12.52 3.35
CA MET A 233 33.19 12.44 2.12
C MET A 233 33.87 13.78 1.77
N HIS A 234 33.52 14.88 2.46
CA HIS A 234 34.04 16.24 2.23
C HIS A 234 33.86 16.73 0.79
N ILE A 235 32.77 16.32 0.13
CA ILE A 235 32.44 16.73 -1.23
C ILE A 235 31.59 18.00 -1.16
N ASN A 236 32.13 19.10 -1.69
CA ASN A 236 31.49 20.41 -1.65
C ASN A 236 30.26 20.42 -2.57
N MET A 237 29.07 20.27 -1.98
CA MET A 237 27.83 20.15 -2.75
C MET A 237 27.38 21.51 -3.29
N GLY A 238 27.26 21.62 -4.61
CA GLY A 238 26.40 22.63 -5.22
C GLY A 238 24.93 22.36 -4.86
N ASN A 239 24.19 23.41 -4.50
CA ASN A 239 22.78 23.31 -4.12
C ASN A 239 21.92 22.97 -5.36
N ASP A 240 21.57 21.70 -5.54
CA ASP A 240 20.61 21.25 -6.57
C ASP A 240 19.40 20.66 -5.87
N SER A 241 18.51 21.56 -5.43
CA SER A 241 17.26 21.17 -4.81
C SER A 241 16.35 20.40 -5.76
N THR A 242 16.57 20.46 -7.07
CA THR A 242 15.70 19.80 -8.06
C THR A 242 16.10 18.37 -8.31
N GLY A 243 17.40 18.04 -8.26
CA GLY A 243 17.91 16.74 -8.70
C GLY A 243 17.83 16.52 -10.22
N CYS A 244 17.54 17.57 -11.00
CA CYS A 244 17.53 17.53 -12.46
C CYS A 244 18.95 17.42 -13.04
N GLY A 245 19.99 17.69 -12.25
CA GLY A 245 21.38 17.67 -12.68
C GLY A 245 21.67 18.74 -13.74
N ASP A 246 21.14 19.95 -13.53
CA ASP A 246 21.41 21.12 -14.39
C ASP A 246 22.84 21.65 -14.21
N VAL A 247 23.47 21.33 -13.09
CA VAL A 247 24.89 21.58 -12.84
C VAL A 247 25.68 20.38 -13.35
N LEU A 248 26.45 20.60 -14.42
CA LEU A 248 27.34 19.59 -14.99
C LEU A 248 28.50 19.31 -14.04
N THR A 249 28.77 18.03 -13.81
CA THR A 249 30.01 17.53 -13.21
C THR A 249 31.10 17.41 -14.29
N ASP A 250 32.37 17.57 -13.92
CA ASP A 250 33.51 17.37 -14.80
C ASP A 250 34.62 16.63 -14.05
N ASN A 251 34.68 15.32 -14.27
CA ASN A 251 35.68 14.45 -13.68
C ASN A 251 36.91 14.28 -14.59
N SER A 252 37.05 15.03 -15.69
CA SER A 252 38.14 14.82 -16.68
C SER A 252 39.54 14.97 -16.07
N LYS A 253 39.72 15.91 -15.14
CA LYS A 253 40.99 16.17 -14.43
C LYS A 253 41.06 15.56 -13.03
N GLU A 254 39.97 14.97 -12.55
CA GLU A 254 39.93 14.37 -11.21
C GLU A 254 40.69 13.05 -11.16
N ASN A 255 41.44 12.88 -10.07
CA ASN A 255 42.32 11.74 -9.84
C ASN A 255 41.86 10.85 -8.67
N GLY A 256 40.66 11.09 -8.14
CA GLY A 256 40.06 10.31 -7.04
C GLY A 256 40.56 10.76 -5.65
N PRO A 257 40.39 9.93 -4.60
CA PRO A 257 39.96 8.53 -4.67
C PRO A 257 38.43 8.33 -4.82
N VAL A 258 37.64 9.39 -4.68
CA VAL A 258 36.19 9.37 -4.89
C VAL A 258 35.83 10.28 -6.06
N TYR A 259 34.94 9.81 -6.92
CA TYR A 259 34.37 10.54 -8.05
C TYR A 259 32.90 10.84 -7.77
N HIS A 260 32.44 12.01 -8.20
CA HIS A 260 31.05 12.44 -8.06
C HIS A 260 30.48 12.80 -9.44
N THR A 261 29.35 12.19 -9.82
CA THR A 261 28.66 12.51 -11.08
C THR A 261 27.15 12.48 -10.89
N ARG A 262 26.43 13.25 -11.71
CA ARG A 262 24.98 13.21 -11.79
C ARG A 262 24.50 12.70 -13.14
N GLY A 263 23.66 11.68 -13.10
CA GLY A 263 23.24 10.92 -14.27
C GLY A 263 24.37 10.07 -14.84
N THR A 264 24.14 9.51 -16.02
CA THR A 264 24.96 8.44 -16.57
C THR A 264 26.07 8.89 -17.53
N GLY A 265 26.19 10.20 -17.79
CA GLY A 265 27.04 10.73 -18.86
C GLY A 265 28.54 10.53 -18.66
N GLU A 266 29.03 10.58 -17.43
CA GLU A 266 30.47 10.41 -17.12
C GLU A 266 30.84 8.99 -16.66
N LEU A 267 29.86 8.08 -16.52
CA LEU A 267 30.09 6.77 -15.90
C LEU A 267 31.12 5.93 -16.66
N GLU A 268 31.13 5.96 -17.99
CA GLU A 268 32.12 5.23 -18.80
C GLU A 268 33.55 5.73 -18.53
N MET A 269 33.74 7.04 -18.47
CA MET A 269 35.04 7.63 -18.14
C MET A 269 35.48 7.26 -16.71
N ILE A 270 34.55 7.34 -15.75
CA ILE A 270 34.84 7.03 -14.34
C ILE A 270 35.16 5.54 -14.17
N SER A 271 34.49 4.63 -14.89
CA SER A 271 34.83 3.20 -14.91
C SER A 271 36.30 2.96 -15.27
N GLY A 272 36.86 3.74 -16.20
CA GLY A 272 38.28 3.66 -16.56
C GLY A 272 39.23 4.20 -15.48
N LYS A 273 38.75 5.10 -14.61
CA LYS A 273 39.52 5.70 -13.51
C LYS A 273 39.38 4.95 -12.17
N ALA A 274 38.29 4.19 -12.01
CA ALA A 274 38.00 3.32 -10.88
C ALA A 274 37.80 1.87 -11.39
N PRO A 275 38.87 1.21 -11.86
CA PRO A 275 38.75 -0.13 -12.43
C PRO A 275 38.45 -1.18 -11.35
N VAL A 276 37.72 -2.22 -11.75
CA VAL A 276 37.39 -3.37 -10.90
C VAL A 276 38.53 -4.37 -10.76
N SER A 277 39.74 -4.07 -11.26
CA SER A 277 40.92 -4.93 -10.99
C SER A 277 41.32 -4.94 -9.51
N ASN A 278 40.92 -3.90 -8.77
CA ASN A 278 40.86 -3.86 -7.32
C ASN A 278 39.36 -3.86 -6.91
N VAL A 279 38.96 -3.08 -5.91
CA VAL A 279 37.55 -2.89 -5.55
C VAL A 279 37.06 -1.53 -6.06
N ARG A 280 35.92 -1.52 -6.75
CA ARG A 280 35.12 -0.32 -7.01
C ARG A 280 33.93 -0.30 -6.06
N THR A 281 33.73 0.82 -5.39
CA THR A 281 32.59 1.05 -4.50
C THR A 281 31.69 2.10 -5.12
N LEU A 282 30.38 1.98 -4.94
CA LEU A 282 29.44 2.95 -5.48
C LEU A 282 28.26 3.11 -4.53
N VAL A 283 27.80 4.35 -4.35
CA VAL A 283 26.46 4.64 -3.81
C VAL A 283 25.72 5.60 -4.71
N GLY A 284 24.41 5.44 -4.80
CA GLY A 284 23.53 6.29 -5.59
C GLY A 284 22.27 6.65 -4.82
N SER A 285 21.82 7.90 -4.97
CA SER A 285 20.41 8.24 -4.76
C SER A 285 19.92 9.10 -5.90
N SER A 286 18.63 9.06 -6.20
CA SER A 286 18.04 9.94 -7.21
C SER A 286 16.80 10.66 -6.70
N ASN A 287 16.44 11.68 -7.46
CA ASN A 287 15.08 12.21 -7.54
C ASN A 287 14.66 12.09 -9.01
N TYR A 288 15.31 12.84 -9.90
CA TYR A 288 15.22 12.65 -11.36
C TYR A 288 16.44 11.91 -11.92
N LYS A 289 17.64 12.49 -11.79
CA LYS A 289 18.90 11.83 -12.16
C LYS A 289 19.57 11.26 -10.92
N THR A 290 20.22 10.11 -11.07
CA THR A 290 20.99 9.50 -9.98
C THR A 290 22.28 10.27 -9.74
N ASP A 291 22.47 10.67 -8.49
CA ASP A 291 23.65 11.32 -7.93
C ASP A 291 24.55 10.24 -7.33
N PHE A 292 25.66 9.96 -8.03
CA PHE A 292 26.58 8.86 -7.76
C PHE A 292 27.83 9.34 -7.04
N TYR A 293 28.26 8.55 -6.05
CA TYR A 293 29.61 8.61 -5.47
C TYR A 293 30.30 7.30 -5.72
N ILE A 294 31.48 7.35 -6.33
CA ILE A 294 32.19 6.18 -6.85
C ILE A 294 33.61 6.19 -6.28
N GLY A 295 33.95 5.22 -5.44
CA GLY A 295 35.28 5.04 -4.88
C GLY A 295 36.11 4.07 -5.73
N ARG A 296 37.41 4.36 -5.84
CA ARG A 296 38.40 3.42 -6.39
C ARG A 296 39.20 2.76 -5.27
N ASP A 297 39.82 1.62 -5.58
CA ASP A 297 40.73 0.90 -4.67
C ASP A 297 40.09 0.59 -3.29
N GLY A 298 38.78 0.32 -3.27
CA GLY A 298 38.04 -0.03 -2.04
C GLY A 298 37.71 1.14 -1.11
N VAL A 299 37.98 2.39 -1.54
CA VAL A 299 37.66 3.58 -0.75
C VAL A 299 36.17 3.61 -0.43
N GLN A 300 35.85 3.84 0.84
CA GLN A 300 34.47 3.91 1.29
C GLN A 300 33.70 5.02 0.57
N VAL A 301 32.41 4.80 0.31
CA VAL A 301 31.44 5.83 -0.08
C VAL A 301 30.11 5.54 0.62
N ASN A 302 29.38 6.58 1.04
CA ASN A 302 28.10 6.40 1.72
C ASN A 302 27.09 7.50 1.42
N LYS A 303 25.81 7.19 1.59
CA LYS A 303 24.71 8.14 1.42
C LYS A 303 23.66 7.98 2.51
N ILE A 304 23.03 9.09 2.89
CA ILE A 304 22.03 9.18 3.97
C ILE A 304 20.80 9.87 3.40
N ILE A 305 19.62 9.37 3.79
CA ILE A 305 18.34 10.04 3.60
C ILE A 305 17.70 10.25 4.97
N ASP A 306 17.48 11.51 5.34
CA ASP A 306 16.86 11.96 6.59
C ASP A 306 15.83 13.09 6.30
N ASP A 307 15.26 13.65 7.36
CA ASP A 307 14.30 14.76 7.25
C ASP A 307 14.96 16.03 6.65
N ALA A 308 16.20 16.33 7.03
CA ALA A 308 16.96 17.46 6.52
C ALA A 308 17.23 17.37 5.02
N TYR A 309 17.44 16.16 4.50
CA TYR A 309 17.52 15.84 3.07
C TYR A 309 16.16 16.12 2.40
N LEU A 310 15.08 15.53 2.89
CA LEU A 310 13.76 15.59 2.24
C LEU A 310 13.14 16.98 2.24
N VAL A 311 13.39 17.81 3.25
CA VAL A 311 12.87 19.19 3.31
C VAL A 311 13.49 20.07 2.23
N LYS A 312 14.73 19.79 1.81
CA LYS A 312 15.48 20.60 0.82
C LYS A 312 15.25 20.15 -0.62
N GLU A 313 14.94 18.88 -0.82
CA GLU A 313 14.72 18.32 -2.14
C GLU A 313 13.31 18.63 -2.64
N ALA A 314 13.15 19.18 -3.84
CA ALA A 314 11.88 19.33 -4.50
C ALA A 314 11.51 18.01 -5.19
N ASN A 315 10.27 17.54 -5.08
CA ASN A 315 9.81 16.34 -5.79
C ASN A 315 8.45 16.64 -6.43
N GLU A 316 8.37 16.55 -7.76
CA GLU A 316 7.11 16.70 -8.51
C GLU A 316 6.48 15.35 -8.87
N HIS A 317 7.16 14.23 -8.60
CA HIS A 317 6.60 12.91 -8.77
C HIS A 317 5.49 12.65 -7.74
N PHE A 318 4.53 11.81 -8.13
CA PHE A 318 3.67 11.15 -7.15
C PHE A 318 4.52 10.14 -6.37
N ALA A 319 4.84 10.44 -5.10
CA ALA A 319 5.83 9.69 -4.35
C ALA A 319 5.44 8.22 -4.06
N GLU A 320 4.14 7.89 -4.14
CA GLU A 320 3.61 6.52 -4.11
C GLU A 320 3.98 5.71 -5.35
N VAL A 321 4.14 6.41 -6.49
CA VAL A 321 4.58 5.85 -7.77
C VAL A 321 6.10 5.75 -7.82
N PHE A 322 6.76 6.87 -7.58
CA PHE A 322 8.22 7.01 -7.66
C PHE A 322 8.65 8.27 -6.91
N TYR A 323 9.79 8.19 -6.23
CA TYR A 323 10.49 9.36 -5.72
C TYR A 323 11.90 9.35 -6.29
N GLY A 324 12.59 8.23 -6.11
CA GLY A 324 13.95 8.07 -6.59
C GLY A 324 14.47 6.69 -6.21
N THR A 325 15.73 6.44 -6.53
CA THR A 325 16.44 5.23 -6.12
C THR A 325 17.41 5.49 -4.98
N PHE A 326 17.84 4.40 -4.32
CA PHE A 326 18.82 4.41 -3.23
C PHE A 326 19.57 3.07 -3.20
N LEU A 327 20.85 3.09 -3.56
CA LEU A 327 21.62 1.87 -3.76
C LEU A 327 23.07 1.99 -3.28
N ALA A 328 23.65 0.86 -2.92
CA ALA A 328 25.08 0.66 -2.74
C ALA A 328 25.56 -0.52 -3.59
N ASP A 329 26.79 -0.46 -4.05
CA ASP A 329 27.39 -1.48 -4.89
C ASP A 329 28.86 -1.69 -4.53
N TYR A 330 29.25 -2.97 -4.51
CA TYR A 330 30.61 -3.44 -4.40
C TYR A 330 30.93 -4.29 -5.63
N THR A 331 31.97 -3.93 -6.39
CA THR A 331 32.46 -4.74 -7.51
C THR A 331 33.96 -4.99 -7.37
N ASP A 332 34.40 -6.24 -7.53
CA ASP A 332 35.82 -6.62 -7.63
C ASP A 332 36.13 -7.29 -8.99
N GLY A 333 37.32 -7.87 -9.15
CA GLY A 333 37.75 -8.46 -10.41
C GLY A 333 37.06 -9.78 -10.79
N ASN A 334 36.29 -10.37 -9.87
CA ASN A 334 35.64 -11.65 -10.03
C ASN A 334 34.12 -11.53 -10.03
N ASP A 335 33.54 -10.64 -9.23
CA ASP A 335 32.10 -10.57 -8.99
C ASP A 335 31.64 -9.19 -8.49
N GLY A 336 30.33 -8.99 -8.39
CA GLY A 336 29.73 -7.79 -7.85
C GLY A 336 28.35 -7.99 -7.21
N LEU A 337 28.05 -7.14 -6.24
CA LEU A 337 26.78 -7.12 -5.52
C LEU A 337 26.30 -5.68 -5.31
N CYS A 338 25.18 -5.37 -5.95
CA CYS A 338 24.44 -4.14 -5.75
C CYS A 338 23.22 -4.41 -4.85
N ILE A 339 23.04 -3.62 -3.80
CA ILE A 339 21.86 -3.65 -2.94
C ILE A 339 21.08 -2.34 -3.06
N THR A 340 19.81 -2.43 -3.42
CA THR A 340 18.89 -1.29 -3.52
C THR A 340 17.86 -1.32 -2.40
N VAL A 341 17.72 -0.23 -1.64
CA VAL A 341 16.67 -0.10 -0.61
C VAL A 341 15.38 0.40 -1.25
N TYR A 342 14.27 -0.31 -1.03
CA TYR A 342 12.98 0.09 -1.58
C TYR A 342 12.44 1.34 -0.87
N GLN A 343 12.10 2.37 -1.64
CA GLN A 343 11.45 3.60 -1.18
C GLN A 343 12.15 4.24 0.03
N ALA A 344 13.45 4.47 -0.08
CA ALA A 344 14.28 4.98 1.02
C ALA A 344 13.89 6.41 1.44
N GLN A 345 13.59 7.29 0.48
CA GLN A 345 13.07 8.64 0.70
C GLN A 345 11.74 8.59 1.46
N GLN A 346 10.84 7.73 1.03
CA GLN A 346 9.52 7.67 1.62
C GLN A 346 9.55 7.08 3.03
N ASN A 347 10.43 6.13 3.31
CA ASN A 347 10.55 5.44 4.59
C ASN A 347 11.78 5.89 5.40
N TYR A 348 12.28 7.12 5.23
CA TYR A 348 13.43 7.62 5.98
C TYR A 348 13.25 7.45 7.52
N PRO A 349 14.33 7.37 8.32
CA PRO A 349 15.74 7.52 7.95
C PRO A 349 16.31 6.26 7.27
N LYS A 350 17.27 6.44 6.36
CA LYS A 350 18.01 5.37 5.67
C LYS A 350 19.45 5.76 5.40
N ALA A 351 20.34 4.78 5.40
CA ALA A 351 21.68 4.97 4.87
C ALA A 351 22.19 3.71 4.15
N VAL A 352 23.10 3.92 3.20
CA VAL A 352 23.81 2.85 2.51
C VAL A 352 25.30 3.19 2.42
N LYS A 353 26.12 2.15 2.46
CA LYS A 353 27.58 2.25 2.39
C LYS A 353 28.14 1.14 1.51
N ALA A 354 29.16 1.47 0.73
CA ALA A 354 30.05 0.52 0.06
C ALA A 354 31.52 0.82 0.42
N TYR A 355 32.32 -0.21 0.70
CA TYR A 355 33.73 -0.12 1.10
C TYR A 355 34.49 -1.41 0.74
N ASP A 356 35.79 -1.50 1.03
CA ASP A 356 36.59 -2.70 0.78
C ASP A 356 36.06 -3.97 1.48
N GLY A 357 35.32 -3.81 2.59
CA GLY A 357 34.62 -4.88 3.29
C GLY A 357 33.19 -5.19 2.81
N GLY A 358 32.74 -4.63 1.68
CA GLY A 358 31.45 -4.95 1.07
C GLY A 358 30.41 -3.85 1.17
N VAL A 359 29.15 -4.24 1.38
CA VAL A 359 27.98 -3.36 1.43
C VAL A 359 27.31 -3.42 2.81
N ALA A 360 26.98 -2.25 3.36
CA ALA A 360 26.12 -2.13 4.54
C ALA A 360 24.84 -1.36 4.19
N VAL A 361 23.69 -1.94 4.53
CA VAL A 361 22.37 -1.35 4.36
C VAL A 361 21.78 -1.05 5.73
N MET A 362 21.62 0.23 6.03
CA MET A 362 21.09 0.71 7.30
C MET A 362 19.62 1.07 7.09
N LEU A 363 18.75 0.12 7.40
CA LEU A 363 17.29 0.30 7.38
C LEU A 363 16.86 1.28 8.48
N VAL A 364 17.61 1.35 9.58
CA VAL A 364 17.65 2.49 10.49
C VAL A 364 19.12 2.75 10.82
N PRO A 365 19.72 3.86 10.35
CA PRO A 365 21.08 4.24 10.74
C PRO A 365 21.15 4.71 12.20
N GLU A 366 22.22 4.36 12.90
CA GLU A 366 22.44 4.84 14.27
C GLU A 366 22.60 6.36 14.32
N ASP A 367 22.02 6.99 15.34
CA ASP A 367 22.06 8.44 15.61
C ASP A 367 21.51 9.35 14.49
N ILE A 368 20.78 8.79 13.52
CA ILE A 368 20.15 9.54 12.41
C ILE A 368 18.65 9.28 12.39
N GLY A 369 17.87 10.35 12.58
CA GLY A 369 16.42 10.27 12.72
C GLY A 369 15.98 9.71 14.08
N ASN A 370 14.69 9.40 14.22
CA ASN A 370 14.11 8.87 15.45
C ASN A 370 12.96 7.91 15.11
N VAL A 371 13.13 6.62 15.38
CA VAL A 371 12.13 5.59 15.07
C VAL A 371 11.68 4.91 16.37
N VAL A 372 10.43 5.16 16.76
CA VAL A 372 9.85 4.64 18.02
C VAL A 372 8.55 3.90 17.74
N MET A 373 8.61 2.57 17.79
CA MET A 373 7.44 1.72 17.56
C MET A 373 6.66 1.51 18.85
N GLN A 374 5.35 1.73 18.81
CA GLN A 374 4.45 1.43 19.92
C GLN A 374 4.20 -0.08 20.05
N SER A 375 3.77 -0.55 21.22
CA SER A 375 3.39 -1.96 21.43
C SER A 375 2.39 -2.42 20.36
N GLY A 376 2.71 -3.51 19.68
CA GLY A 376 1.87 -4.09 18.64
C GLY A 376 1.93 -3.43 17.28
N MET A 377 2.70 -2.35 17.08
CA MET A 377 2.99 -1.88 15.73
C MET A 377 3.92 -2.85 15.01
N ALA A 378 3.76 -2.96 13.70
CA ALA A 378 4.69 -3.60 12.80
C ALA A 378 5.20 -2.60 11.74
N LYS A 379 6.31 -2.95 11.07
CA LYS A 379 6.74 -2.24 9.86
C LYS A 379 7.62 -3.12 8.97
N GLU A 380 7.21 -3.28 7.72
CA GLU A 380 7.99 -3.89 6.65
C GLU A 380 9.05 -2.93 6.08
N GLN A 381 10.28 -3.41 5.93
CA GLN A 381 11.38 -2.77 5.20
C GLN A 381 11.90 -3.74 4.14
N ARG A 382 12.31 -3.24 2.97
CA ARG A 382 12.68 -4.09 1.82
C ARG A 382 13.95 -3.62 1.13
N PHE A 383 14.73 -4.57 0.62
CA PHE A 383 15.86 -4.31 -0.25
C PHE A 383 16.05 -5.42 -1.28
N LEU A 384 16.55 -5.05 -2.45
CA LEU A 384 16.88 -5.96 -3.55
C LEU A 384 18.37 -6.23 -3.57
N MET A 385 18.77 -7.50 -3.51
CA MET A 385 20.15 -7.94 -3.71
C MET A 385 20.33 -8.37 -5.17
N HIS A 386 21.17 -7.68 -5.93
CA HIS A 386 21.44 -7.96 -7.34
C HIS A 386 22.90 -8.39 -7.53
N PHE A 387 23.09 -9.67 -7.83
CA PHE A 387 24.38 -10.28 -8.11
C PHE A 387 24.72 -10.11 -9.59
N HIS A 388 25.94 -9.68 -9.91
CA HIS A 388 26.30 -9.33 -11.27
C HIS A 388 27.78 -9.56 -11.61
N GLU A 389 28.04 -9.70 -12.91
CA GLU A 389 29.39 -9.79 -13.47
C GLU A 389 30.20 -8.51 -13.21
N PRO A 390 31.54 -8.60 -13.09
CA PRO A 390 32.40 -7.45 -12.80
C PRO A 390 32.46 -6.41 -13.94
N ASP A 391 32.12 -6.80 -15.17
CA ASP A 391 32.08 -5.92 -16.34
C ASP A 391 30.72 -5.25 -16.56
N MET A 392 29.73 -5.52 -15.70
CA MET A 392 28.43 -4.84 -15.73
C MET A 392 28.62 -3.33 -15.61
N GLN A 393 27.92 -2.57 -16.45
CA GLN A 393 28.06 -1.13 -16.47
C GLN A 393 27.30 -0.50 -15.31
N MET A 394 27.86 0.54 -14.69
CA MET A 394 27.23 1.22 -13.53
C MET A 394 25.82 1.74 -13.84
N TRP A 395 25.53 2.12 -15.08
CA TRP A 395 24.18 2.55 -15.48
C TRP A 395 23.16 1.40 -15.51
N GLU A 396 23.60 0.15 -15.69
CA GLU A 396 22.72 -1.03 -15.66
C GLU A 396 22.29 -1.34 -14.22
N LEU A 397 23.19 -1.15 -13.25
CA LEU A 397 22.89 -1.24 -11.83
C LEU A 397 21.82 -0.20 -11.44
N ASP A 398 22.04 1.06 -11.83
CA ASP A 398 21.08 2.15 -11.63
C ASP A 398 19.74 1.89 -12.32
N ASN A 399 19.76 1.34 -13.54
CA ASN A 399 18.54 0.98 -14.27
C ASN A 399 17.75 -0.11 -13.53
N ARG A 400 18.40 -1.19 -13.07
CA ARG A 400 17.72 -2.25 -12.32
C ARG A 400 17.14 -1.72 -11.01
N SER A 401 17.93 -0.89 -10.33
CA SER A 401 17.57 -0.19 -9.10
C SER A 401 16.33 0.69 -9.30
N THR A 402 16.29 1.50 -10.37
CA THR A 402 15.15 2.37 -10.70
C THR A 402 13.89 1.56 -11.02
N ILE A 403 14.01 0.47 -11.79
CA ILE A 403 12.85 -0.39 -12.08
C ILE A 403 12.32 -1.06 -10.80
N TYR A 404 13.17 -1.38 -9.83
CA TYR A 404 12.72 -1.89 -8.54
C TYR A 404 11.90 -0.86 -7.74
N GLN A 405 12.19 0.44 -7.87
CA GLN A 405 11.41 1.52 -7.24
C GLN A 405 10.07 1.77 -7.94
N MET A 406 10.04 1.69 -9.27
CA MET A 406 8.85 1.91 -10.10
C MET A 406 8.64 0.71 -11.05
N PRO A 407 8.19 -0.46 -10.53
CA PRO A 407 8.07 -1.66 -11.36
C PRO A 407 7.07 -1.46 -12.52
N ASP A 408 7.32 -2.13 -13.64
CA ASP A 408 6.38 -2.17 -14.76
C ASP A 408 5.05 -2.81 -14.26
N ARG A 409 4.00 -2.00 -14.19
CA ARG A 409 2.66 -2.43 -13.77
C ARG A 409 1.72 -2.37 -14.98
N PRO A 410 1.27 -3.52 -15.50
CA PRO A 410 0.32 -3.52 -16.59
C PRO A 410 -1.08 -3.13 -16.10
N CYS A 411 -1.95 -2.78 -17.05
CA CYS A 411 -3.37 -2.56 -16.81
C CYS A 411 -4.24 -3.30 -17.85
N ILE A 412 -5.52 -3.41 -17.53
CA ILE A 412 -6.58 -3.85 -18.45
C ILE A 412 -7.54 -2.68 -18.68
N ALA A 413 -8.35 -2.75 -19.73
CA ALA A 413 -9.33 -1.70 -20.00
C ALA A 413 -10.39 -1.63 -18.88
N PRO A 414 -10.80 -0.44 -18.41
CA PRO A 414 -11.84 -0.28 -17.38
C PRO A 414 -13.14 -1.03 -17.67
N GLU A 415 -13.49 -1.18 -18.94
CA GLU A 415 -14.68 -1.91 -19.39
C GLU A 415 -14.64 -3.39 -18.99
N GLU A 416 -13.46 -3.97 -18.78
CA GLU A 416 -13.35 -5.36 -18.34
C GLU A 416 -13.79 -5.51 -16.87
N PHE A 417 -13.50 -4.54 -16.00
CA PHE A 417 -14.06 -4.51 -14.64
C PHE A 417 -15.57 -4.30 -14.65
N LYS A 418 -16.06 -3.38 -15.50
CA LYS A 418 -17.50 -3.13 -15.66
C LYS A 418 -18.25 -4.39 -16.09
N LYS A 419 -17.75 -5.10 -17.11
CA LYS A 419 -18.36 -6.34 -17.63
C LYS A 419 -18.36 -7.47 -16.62
N ALA A 420 -17.32 -7.53 -15.78
CA ALA A 420 -17.15 -8.62 -14.83
C ALA A 420 -18.11 -8.51 -13.63
N GLU A 421 -18.66 -7.32 -13.34
CA GLU A 421 -19.64 -7.11 -12.26
C GLU A 421 -19.12 -7.58 -10.87
N VAL A 422 -17.80 -7.45 -10.65
CA VAL A 422 -17.13 -7.97 -9.45
C VAL A 422 -16.97 -6.96 -8.32
N CYS A 423 -17.09 -5.66 -8.62
CA CYS A 423 -17.01 -4.55 -7.67
C CYS A 423 -18.32 -3.76 -7.68
N MET A 424 -18.47 -2.82 -6.74
CA MET A 424 -19.59 -1.89 -6.75
C MET A 424 -19.69 -1.19 -8.12
N ASP A 425 -20.92 -1.03 -8.62
CA ASP A 425 -21.17 -0.32 -9.87
C ASP A 425 -20.89 1.17 -9.70
N VAL A 426 -19.67 1.56 -10.07
CA VAL A 426 -19.18 2.93 -10.06
C VAL A 426 -19.01 3.48 -11.49
N PHE A 427 -19.55 2.82 -12.51
CA PHE A 427 -19.26 3.12 -13.92
C PHE A 427 -20.41 3.92 -14.58
N PRO A 428 -20.36 5.27 -14.61
CA PRO A 428 -21.35 6.07 -15.33
C PRO A 428 -21.33 5.75 -16.84
N GLU A 429 -22.50 5.72 -17.49
CA GLU A 429 -22.61 5.50 -18.94
C GLU A 429 -22.15 6.72 -19.76
N HIS A 430 -22.30 7.92 -19.17
CA HIS A 430 -21.94 9.18 -19.80
C HIS A 430 -20.96 9.94 -18.92
N LEU A 431 -19.76 10.18 -19.45
CA LEU A 431 -18.72 10.94 -18.76
C LEU A 431 -18.94 12.45 -18.91
N VAL A 432 -18.82 13.16 -17.79
CA VAL A 432 -18.83 14.62 -17.66
C VAL A 432 -17.45 15.02 -17.16
N ASP A 433 -16.71 15.74 -18.00
CA ASP A 433 -15.29 16.05 -17.78
C ASP A 433 -15.06 16.78 -16.45
N GLU A 434 -15.92 17.74 -16.09
CA GLU A 434 -15.81 18.49 -14.83
C GLU A 434 -15.90 17.58 -13.59
N VAL A 435 -16.75 16.55 -13.65
CA VAL A 435 -16.90 15.59 -12.54
C VAL A 435 -15.68 14.68 -12.48
N GLU A 436 -15.21 14.14 -13.62
CA GLU A 436 -14.05 13.26 -13.66
C GLU A 436 -12.76 14.00 -13.21
N ILE A 437 -12.57 15.24 -13.67
CA ILE A 437 -11.47 16.11 -13.24
C ILE A 437 -11.53 16.34 -11.72
N ALA A 438 -12.71 16.62 -11.16
CA ALA A 438 -12.87 16.82 -9.73
C ALA A 438 -12.58 15.54 -8.91
N LEU A 439 -13.05 14.37 -9.37
CA LEU A 439 -12.78 13.11 -8.69
C LEU A 439 -11.29 12.77 -8.69
N ILE A 440 -10.60 12.98 -9.82
CA ILE A 440 -9.14 12.81 -9.93
C ILE A 440 -8.41 13.80 -9.02
N ALA A 441 -8.77 15.08 -9.05
CA ALA A 441 -8.12 16.11 -8.24
C ALA A 441 -8.28 15.83 -6.74
N ARG A 442 -9.45 15.39 -6.29
CA ARG A 442 -9.67 14.99 -4.88
C ARG A 442 -8.76 13.85 -4.45
N ALA A 443 -8.59 12.83 -5.29
CA ALA A 443 -7.67 11.73 -5.01
C ALA A 443 -6.22 12.23 -4.94
N ASP A 444 -5.81 13.08 -5.89
CA ASP A 444 -4.43 13.57 -5.98
C ASP A 444 -4.06 14.60 -4.89
N ASN A 445 -5.04 15.25 -4.25
CA ASN A 445 -4.84 16.33 -3.27
C ASN A 445 -4.36 15.89 -1.88
N HIS A 446 -4.36 14.58 -1.56
CA HIS A 446 -4.00 14.12 -0.23
C HIS A 446 -2.56 14.52 0.18
N SER A 447 -2.34 14.73 1.47
CA SER A 447 -1.00 15.01 2.00
C SER A 447 -0.11 13.78 1.91
N ARG A 448 1.17 14.00 1.59
CA ARG A 448 2.20 12.94 1.61
C ARG A 448 2.99 13.07 2.90
N CYS A 449 2.94 12.05 3.74
CA CYS A 449 3.61 12.03 5.02
C CYS A 449 4.74 11.01 4.98
N TYR A 450 5.97 11.48 4.73
CA TYR A 450 7.14 10.62 4.70
C TYR A 450 7.60 10.27 6.12
N GLY A 451 8.24 9.11 6.26
CA GLY A 451 8.80 8.60 7.51
C GLY A 451 8.51 7.12 7.67
N MET A 452 9.43 6.37 8.27
CA MET A 452 9.33 4.91 8.38
C MET A 452 7.99 4.44 8.96
N LEU A 453 7.43 5.14 9.96
CA LEU A 453 6.15 4.77 10.58
C LEU A 453 4.93 5.50 10.00
N ASN A 454 5.14 6.46 9.10
CA ASN A 454 4.13 7.42 8.68
C ASN A 454 3.73 7.29 7.20
N TRP A 455 4.62 6.69 6.40
CA TRP A 455 4.44 6.56 4.95
C TRP A 455 3.26 5.66 4.58
N GLY A 456 2.26 6.29 3.97
CA GLY A 456 1.03 5.67 3.48
C GLY A 456 -0.23 6.14 4.18
N ASP A 457 -0.09 6.96 5.23
CA ASP A 457 -1.21 7.66 5.86
C ASP A 457 -1.06 9.20 5.77
N SER A 458 -2.05 9.92 6.29
CA SER A 458 -2.14 11.36 6.27
C SER A 458 -2.62 11.93 7.59
N ILE A 459 -2.27 13.19 7.87
CA ILE A 459 -2.82 13.93 9.00
C ILE A 459 -4.22 14.49 8.68
N ASP A 460 -5.16 14.38 9.62
CA ASP A 460 -6.46 15.07 9.56
C ASP A 460 -6.40 16.34 10.42
N MET A 461 -6.30 17.49 9.75
CA MET A 461 -6.29 18.80 10.42
C MET A 461 -7.62 19.12 11.10
N GLY A 462 -8.74 18.60 10.61
CA GLY A 462 -10.05 18.75 11.24
C GLY A 462 -10.09 18.07 12.62
N TYR A 463 -9.54 16.86 12.75
CA TYR A 463 -9.42 16.16 14.03
C TYR A 463 -8.31 16.73 14.91
N THR A 464 -7.20 17.17 14.32
CA THR A 464 -6.10 17.83 15.03
C THR A 464 -6.58 19.10 15.72
N LEU A 465 -7.27 19.99 14.99
CA LEU A 465 -7.75 21.27 15.52
C LEU A 465 -8.91 21.12 16.53
N GLN A 466 -9.60 19.97 16.54
CA GLN A 466 -10.56 19.62 17.59
C GLN A 466 -9.89 19.24 18.92
N GLY A 467 -8.57 19.05 18.93
CA GLY A 467 -7.82 18.65 20.12
C GLY A 467 -7.83 17.14 20.39
N ARG A 468 -8.28 16.30 19.44
CA ARG A 468 -8.35 14.84 19.62
C ARG A 468 -6.98 14.19 19.86
N GLY A 469 -5.91 14.80 19.31
CA GLY A 469 -4.53 14.38 19.55
C GLY A 469 -3.87 15.02 20.77
N GLY A 470 -4.60 15.75 21.63
CA GLY A 470 -4.01 16.42 22.79
C GLY A 470 -2.96 17.49 22.43
N GLY A 471 -3.16 18.18 21.30
CA GLY A 471 -2.20 19.17 20.75
C GLY A 471 -1.18 18.58 19.77
N LYS A 472 -1.18 17.26 19.56
CA LYS A 472 -0.41 16.58 18.49
C LYS A 472 -1.26 16.37 17.23
N PRO A 473 -0.60 16.18 16.06
CA PRO A 473 -1.30 15.77 14.84
C PRO A 473 -2.08 14.47 15.05
N VAL A 474 -3.25 14.40 14.43
CA VAL A 474 -4.08 13.20 14.38
C VAL A 474 -3.90 12.55 13.02
N TRP A 475 -3.43 11.32 13.03
CA TRP A 475 -3.30 10.46 11.85
C TRP A 475 -4.67 9.91 11.46
N SER A 476 -4.91 9.76 10.16
CA SER A 476 -6.23 9.42 9.65
C SER A 476 -6.56 7.94 9.86
N ASN A 477 -5.54 7.08 9.94
CA ASN A 477 -5.65 5.65 10.19
C ASN A 477 -6.76 5.01 9.34
N ASN A 478 -6.65 5.13 8.02
CA ASN A 478 -7.60 4.62 7.04
C ASN A 478 -9.11 5.00 7.24
N GLU A 479 -9.40 6.18 7.79
CA GLU A 479 -10.77 6.67 7.95
C GLU A 479 -11.55 6.69 6.61
N TYR A 480 -12.68 5.95 6.55
CA TYR A 480 -13.53 5.70 5.37
C TYR A 480 -12.96 4.80 4.26
N ASP A 481 -11.91 4.03 4.54
CA ASP A 481 -11.33 3.06 3.59
C ASP A 481 -10.80 3.72 2.30
N TYR A 482 -9.76 4.54 2.47
CA TYR A 482 -9.03 5.16 1.36
C TYR A 482 -8.50 4.17 0.32
N PRO A 483 -7.88 3.01 0.68
CA PRO A 483 -7.44 2.03 -0.31
C PRO A 483 -8.60 1.52 -1.16
N HIS A 484 -9.77 1.23 -0.58
CA HIS A 484 -10.94 0.79 -1.36
C HIS A 484 -11.38 1.84 -2.41
N SER A 485 -11.42 3.11 -2.01
CA SER A 485 -11.75 4.21 -2.94
C SER A 485 -10.72 4.33 -4.07
N CYS A 486 -9.44 4.11 -3.79
CA CYS A 486 -8.37 4.09 -4.78
C CYS A 486 -8.49 2.88 -5.74
N ALA A 487 -8.85 1.70 -5.21
CA ALA A 487 -9.08 0.50 -6.01
C ALA A 487 -10.21 0.70 -7.03
N LEU A 488 -11.33 1.26 -6.59
CA LEU A 488 -12.46 1.59 -7.46
C LEU A 488 -12.10 2.67 -8.49
N MET A 489 -11.31 3.67 -8.11
CA MET A 489 -10.83 4.70 -9.03
C MET A 489 -9.87 4.11 -10.08
N TYR A 490 -8.99 3.18 -9.70
CA TYR A 490 -8.14 2.43 -10.62
C TYR A 490 -8.99 1.57 -11.58
N ALA A 491 -9.94 0.78 -11.07
CA ALA A 491 -10.81 -0.05 -11.90
C ALA A 491 -11.59 0.77 -12.94
N ARG A 492 -12.01 1.99 -12.60
CA ARG A 492 -12.77 2.87 -13.49
C ARG A 492 -11.94 3.63 -14.51
N THR A 493 -10.66 3.87 -14.25
CA THR A 493 -9.83 4.77 -15.08
C THR A 493 -8.59 4.13 -15.71
N GLY A 494 -8.13 2.99 -15.17
CA GLY A 494 -6.86 2.37 -15.55
C GLY A 494 -5.63 3.20 -15.16
N ILE A 495 -5.79 4.31 -14.42
CA ILE A 495 -4.71 5.21 -14.06
C ILE A 495 -3.83 4.55 -12.98
N ARG A 496 -2.58 4.24 -13.35
CA ARG A 496 -1.59 3.53 -12.52
C ARG A 496 -1.46 4.06 -11.08
N ARG A 497 -1.41 5.38 -10.89
CA ARG A 497 -1.15 5.95 -9.55
C ARG A 497 -2.23 5.61 -8.51
N PHE A 498 -3.47 5.33 -8.91
CA PHE A 498 -4.51 4.93 -7.96
C PHE A 498 -4.32 3.49 -7.47
N LEU A 499 -3.75 2.60 -8.30
CA LEU A 499 -3.27 1.29 -7.83
C LEU A 499 -2.12 1.47 -6.84
N ASP A 500 -1.23 2.42 -7.08
CA ASP A 500 -0.11 2.69 -6.18
C ASP A 500 -0.57 3.29 -4.84
N TYR A 501 -1.58 4.18 -4.86
CA TYR A 501 -2.21 4.72 -3.65
C TYR A 501 -2.85 3.61 -2.82
N LEU A 502 -3.61 2.70 -3.46
CA LEU A 502 -4.14 1.48 -2.83
C LEU A 502 -3.02 0.67 -2.16
N ILE A 503 -1.94 0.36 -2.90
CA ILE A 503 -0.86 -0.51 -2.41
C ILE A 503 -0.15 0.11 -1.21
N VAL A 504 0.17 1.41 -1.28
CA VAL A 504 0.92 2.10 -0.23
C VAL A 504 0.07 2.25 1.03
N SER A 505 -1.18 2.69 0.92
CA SER A 505 -2.04 2.89 2.10
C SER A 505 -2.47 1.58 2.75
N ALA A 506 -2.77 0.53 1.97
CA ALA A 506 -3.10 -0.78 2.52
C ALA A 506 -1.92 -1.38 3.29
N LYS A 507 -0.68 -1.24 2.79
CA LYS A 507 0.51 -1.68 3.51
C LYS A 507 0.71 -0.94 4.83
N HIS A 508 0.49 0.38 4.85
CA HIS A 508 0.54 1.16 6.09
C HIS A 508 -0.51 0.66 7.09
N GLN A 509 -1.76 0.48 6.66
CA GLN A 509 -2.84 -0.02 7.51
C GLN A 509 -2.49 -1.39 8.12
N MET A 510 -2.04 -2.35 7.29
CA MET A 510 -1.70 -3.72 7.73
C MET A 510 -0.55 -3.75 8.75
N ASP A 511 0.38 -2.79 8.68
CA ASP A 511 1.57 -2.78 9.52
C ASP A 511 1.41 -1.90 10.77
N VAL A 512 1.00 -0.64 10.59
CA VAL A 512 1.09 0.40 11.61
C VAL A 512 -0.24 0.58 12.35
N ASP A 513 -1.36 0.61 11.62
CA ASP A 513 -2.67 0.95 12.20
C ASP A 513 -3.39 -0.25 12.82
N VAL A 514 -3.02 -1.47 12.42
CA VAL A 514 -3.52 -2.73 13.02
C VAL A 514 -2.61 -3.17 14.17
N CYS A 515 -3.22 -3.58 15.29
CA CYS A 515 -2.47 -3.99 16.48
C CYS A 515 -2.12 -5.49 16.44
N HIS A 516 -0.83 -5.80 16.39
CA HIS A 516 -0.29 -7.18 16.32
C HIS A 516 0.08 -7.77 17.70
N TYR A 517 0.16 -6.95 18.75
CA TYR A 517 0.55 -7.38 20.10
C TYR A 517 0.01 -6.46 21.21
N SER A 518 -0.66 -7.05 22.20
CA SER A 518 -1.35 -6.35 23.28
C SER A 518 -1.78 -7.33 24.38
N LYS A 519 -1.78 -6.86 25.65
CA LYS A 519 -2.41 -7.60 26.77
C LYS A 519 -3.93 -7.63 26.69
N ASN A 520 -4.52 -6.62 26.05
CA ASN A 520 -5.96 -6.54 25.85
C ASN A 520 -6.34 -7.29 24.57
N PRO A 521 -7.06 -8.43 24.67
CA PRO A 521 -7.46 -9.21 23.49
C PRO A 521 -8.44 -8.48 22.57
N LEU A 522 -9.12 -7.44 23.07
CA LEU A 522 -9.97 -6.57 22.24
C LEU A 522 -9.17 -5.68 21.30
N ARG A 523 -7.83 -5.59 21.42
CA ARG A 523 -6.98 -4.81 20.51
C ARG A 523 -6.34 -5.68 19.43
N ILE A 524 -6.03 -6.94 19.73
CA ILE A 524 -5.31 -7.81 18.79
C ILE A 524 -6.11 -7.94 17.49
N GLY A 525 -5.44 -7.75 16.37
CA GLY A 525 -5.96 -8.00 15.02
C GLY A 525 -6.90 -6.94 14.46
N GLY A 526 -7.27 -5.92 15.23
CA GLY A 526 -8.08 -4.84 14.68
C GLY A 526 -7.36 -3.49 14.71
N GLN A 527 -8.09 -2.46 14.30
CA GLN A 527 -7.51 -1.21 13.84
C GLN A 527 -7.78 -0.06 14.78
N TRP A 528 -6.77 0.78 15.01
CA TRP A 528 -6.94 2.01 15.78
C TRP A 528 -7.75 3.05 15.01
N GLU A 529 -8.67 3.73 15.71
CA GLU A 529 -9.29 4.93 15.17
C GLU A 529 -8.24 6.02 14.87
N HIS A 530 -8.62 7.03 14.08
CA HIS A 530 -7.81 8.23 13.84
C HIS A 530 -7.22 8.79 15.15
N THR A 531 -5.90 8.79 15.32
CA THR A 531 -5.31 9.17 16.61
C THR A 531 -3.89 9.70 16.48
N ALA A 532 -3.34 10.23 17.57
CA ALA A 532 -1.95 10.69 17.61
C ALA A 532 -0.98 9.51 17.56
N GLY A 533 0.13 9.67 16.83
CA GLY A 533 1.15 8.63 16.67
C GLY A 533 0.59 7.25 16.27
N HIS A 534 -0.43 7.23 15.41
CA HIS A 534 -1.17 6.05 14.93
C HIS A 534 -1.88 5.16 15.95
N CYS A 535 -1.52 5.19 17.24
CA CYS A 535 -2.24 4.43 18.28
C CYS A 535 -2.30 5.09 19.66
N LYS A 536 -1.61 6.22 19.89
CA LYS A 536 -1.46 6.82 21.23
C LYS A 536 -2.79 7.37 21.73
N ASN A 537 -3.28 6.81 22.84
CA ASN A 537 -4.60 7.12 23.42
C ASN A 537 -5.79 6.85 22.47
N GLY A 538 -5.57 6.12 21.37
CA GLY A 538 -6.64 5.71 20.48
C GLY A 538 -7.57 4.70 21.14
N ILE A 539 -8.81 4.67 20.68
CA ILE A 539 -9.79 3.66 21.03
C ILE A 539 -10.00 2.76 19.83
N MET A 540 -10.38 1.52 20.11
CA MET A 540 -10.72 0.52 19.10
C MET A 540 -12.19 0.17 19.23
N VAL A 541 -12.94 0.48 18.18
CA VAL A 541 -14.40 0.44 18.14
C VAL A 541 -14.84 0.02 16.74
N CYS A 542 -16.03 -0.58 16.66
CA CYS A 542 -16.63 -1.09 15.43
C CYS A 542 -16.69 -0.07 14.28
N SER A 543 -16.77 1.22 14.61
CA SER A 543 -16.86 2.31 13.64
C SER A 543 -15.58 2.58 12.84
N HIS A 544 -14.43 2.12 13.30
CA HIS A 544 -13.15 2.52 12.73
C HIS A 544 -12.32 1.31 12.29
N GLU A 545 -13.00 0.31 11.75
CA GLU A 545 -12.43 -0.95 11.28
C GLU A 545 -12.89 -1.25 9.84
N TRP A 546 -11.96 -1.13 8.88
CA TRP A 546 -12.24 -1.23 7.44
C TRP A 546 -11.49 -2.40 6.79
N VAL A 547 -12.16 -3.10 5.89
CA VAL A 547 -11.65 -4.36 5.29
C VAL A 547 -11.70 -4.39 3.77
N GLU A 548 -12.48 -3.53 3.10
CA GLU A 548 -12.66 -3.62 1.65
C GLU A 548 -11.35 -3.30 0.92
N GLY A 549 -10.60 -2.29 1.39
CA GLY A 549 -9.33 -1.89 0.78
C GLY A 549 -8.21 -2.92 0.90
N VAL A 550 -8.12 -3.66 2.01
CA VAL A 550 -7.13 -4.75 2.17
C VAL A 550 -7.54 -6.03 1.41
N ILE A 551 -8.83 -6.24 1.18
CA ILE A 551 -9.33 -7.27 0.26
C ILE A 551 -8.97 -6.91 -1.19
N ASP A 552 -9.18 -5.65 -1.60
CA ASP A 552 -8.77 -5.17 -2.91
C ASP A 552 -7.25 -5.30 -3.08
N TYR A 553 -6.45 -4.91 -2.09
CA TYR A 553 -5.01 -5.10 -2.10
C TYR A 553 -4.64 -6.56 -2.39
N TYR A 554 -5.30 -7.52 -1.75
CA TYR A 554 -5.07 -8.94 -2.01
C TYR A 554 -5.41 -9.32 -3.46
N HIS A 555 -6.53 -8.86 -4.01
CA HIS A 555 -6.89 -9.13 -5.40
C HIS A 555 -5.91 -8.52 -6.40
N PHE A 556 -5.48 -7.29 -6.17
CA PHE A 556 -4.62 -6.53 -7.08
C PHE A 556 -3.13 -6.88 -6.98
N THR A 557 -2.69 -7.59 -5.94
CA THR A 557 -1.27 -7.92 -5.72
C THR A 557 -0.98 -9.41 -5.52
N GLY A 558 -2.01 -10.21 -5.21
CA GLY A 558 -1.86 -11.62 -4.83
C GLY A 558 -1.25 -11.87 -3.44
N ASP A 559 -0.92 -10.82 -2.67
CA ASP A 559 -0.33 -10.91 -1.32
C ASP A 559 -1.39 -11.26 -0.27
N GLU A 560 -1.30 -12.48 0.28
CA GLU A 560 -2.30 -13.05 1.20
C GLU A 560 -2.46 -12.26 2.49
N ARG A 561 -1.46 -11.45 2.86
CA ARG A 561 -1.54 -10.60 4.06
C ARG A 561 -2.76 -9.67 4.03
N GLY A 562 -3.20 -9.23 2.85
CA GLY A 562 -4.40 -8.42 2.71
C GLY A 562 -5.65 -9.14 3.24
N LEU A 563 -5.86 -10.38 2.80
CA LEU A 563 -6.98 -11.21 3.25
C LEU A 563 -6.83 -11.63 4.72
N GLU A 564 -5.62 -12.02 5.15
CA GLU A 564 -5.35 -12.36 6.54
C GLU A 564 -5.65 -11.19 7.49
N THR A 565 -5.27 -9.97 7.11
CA THR A 565 -5.56 -8.75 7.87
C THR A 565 -7.06 -8.45 7.90
N ALA A 566 -7.74 -8.56 6.76
CA ALA A 566 -9.19 -8.37 6.68
C ALA A 566 -9.95 -9.30 7.64
N ILE A 567 -9.58 -10.59 7.66
CA ILE A 567 -10.17 -11.58 8.57
C ILE A 567 -9.86 -11.25 10.03
N SER A 568 -8.63 -10.81 10.33
CA SER A 568 -8.22 -10.44 11.69
C SER A 568 -9.05 -9.27 12.24
N ILE A 569 -9.27 -8.25 11.39
CA ILE A 569 -10.11 -7.09 11.70
C ILE A 569 -11.55 -7.55 11.92
N GLY A 570 -12.12 -8.36 11.01
CA GLY A 570 -13.46 -8.92 11.17
C GLY A 570 -13.66 -9.72 12.47
N ASP A 571 -12.69 -10.57 12.82
CA ASP A 571 -12.72 -11.31 14.08
C ASP A 571 -12.63 -10.37 15.29
N ASN A 572 -11.97 -9.22 15.17
CA ASN A 572 -11.96 -8.18 16.20
C ASN A 572 -13.33 -7.50 16.34
N ILE A 573 -13.95 -7.09 15.23
CA ILE A 573 -15.32 -6.55 15.22
C ILE A 573 -16.29 -7.49 15.95
N LEU A 574 -16.22 -8.80 15.69
CA LEU A 574 -17.05 -9.77 16.40
C LEU A 574 -16.84 -9.73 17.92
N ARG A 575 -15.58 -9.66 18.39
CA ARG A 575 -15.25 -9.52 19.82
C ARG A 575 -15.77 -8.21 20.40
N LEU A 576 -15.65 -7.10 19.66
CA LEU A 576 -16.16 -5.79 20.11
C LEU A 576 -17.68 -5.80 20.23
N LEU A 577 -18.40 -6.36 19.26
CA LEU A 577 -19.86 -6.51 19.29
C LEU A 577 -20.40 -7.40 20.43
N ASP A 578 -19.54 -8.17 21.11
CA ASP A 578 -19.89 -8.93 22.31
C ASP A 578 -19.69 -8.14 23.61
N THR A 579 -19.15 -6.93 23.54
CA THR A 579 -18.95 -6.09 24.73
C THR A 579 -20.25 -5.41 25.19
N PRO A 580 -20.37 -5.03 26.48
CA PRO A 580 -21.55 -4.35 26.99
C PRO A 580 -21.91 -3.04 26.28
N MET A 581 -20.94 -2.39 25.62
CA MET A 581 -21.15 -1.14 24.87
C MET A 581 -22.20 -1.30 23.74
N TYR A 582 -22.30 -2.48 23.15
CA TYR A 582 -23.22 -2.76 22.03
C TYR A 582 -24.39 -3.65 22.44
N ALA A 583 -24.56 -3.95 23.73
CA ALA A 583 -25.55 -4.92 24.19
C ALA A 583 -27.01 -4.47 23.99
N LYS A 584 -27.25 -3.17 23.84
CA LYS A 584 -28.59 -2.59 23.70
C LYS A 584 -28.71 -1.78 22.41
N PRO A 585 -29.69 -2.12 21.54
CA PRO A 585 -30.01 -1.32 20.35
C PRO A 585 -30.30 0.15 20.71
N GLY A 586 -29.86 1.08 19.87
CA GLY A 586 -30.15 2.52 20.01
C GLY A 586 -29.34 3.29 21.06
N GLU A 587 -28.61 2.62 21.97
CA GLU A 587 -27.73 3.30 22.94
C GLU A 587 -26.37 3.70 22.33
N ALA A 588 -25.91 2.99 21.29
CA ALA A 588 -24.77 3.37 20.47
C ALA A 588 -25.25 4.01 19.17
N ASN A 589 -24.51 4.99 18.63
CA ASN A 589 -24.88 5.67 17.37
C ASN A 589 -25.02 4.68 16.19
N ALA A 590 -25.97 4.94 15.29
CA ALA A 590 -26.29 4.09 14.12
C ALA A 590 -25.08 3.82 13.23
N ARG A 591 -24.14 4.77 13.23
CA ARG A 591 -22.86 4.69 12.56
C ARG A 591 -21.99 3.53 13.07
N GLU A 592 -21.97 3.25 14.37
CA GLU A 592 -21.09 2.24 14.98
C GLU A 592 -21.39 0.84 14.48
N THR A 593 -22.65 0.42 14.59
CA THR A 593 -23.10 -0.90 14.12
C THR A 593 -23.26 -0.93 12.60
N GLY A 594 -23.58 0.20 11.96
CA GLY A 594 -23.61 0.31 10.49
C GLY A 594 -22.25 -0.02 9.87
N TRP A 595 -21.16 0.56 10.36
CA TRP A 595 -19.83 0.26 9.84
C TRP A 595 -19.36 -1.17 10.13
N ALA A 596 -19.69 -1.74 11.30
CA ALA A 596 -19.47 -3.18 11.54
C ALA A 596 -20.20 -4.06 10.52
N LEU A 597 -21.47 -3.76 10.23
CA LEU A 597 -22.25 -4.49 9.22
C LEU A 597 -21.57 -4.45 7.85
N ARG A 598 -21.05 -3.28 7.46
CA ARG A 598 -20.32 -3.13 6.19
C ARG A 598 -19.11 -4.07 6.10
N ALA A 599 -18.26 -4.10 7.12
CA ALA A 599 -17.07 -4.94 7.13
C ALA A 599 -17.42 -6.44 7.14
N LEU A 600 -18.37 -6.85 7.98
CA LEU A 600 -18.79 -8.25 8.09
C LEU A 600 -19.46 -8.76 6.80
N VAL A 601 -20.25 -7.93 6.12
CA VAL A 601 -20.83 -8.28 4.81
C VAL A 601 -19.75 -8.42 3.74
N ALA A 602 -18.78 -7.50 3.69
CA ALA A 602 -17.65 -7.61 2.77
C ALA A 602 -16.87 -8.92 2.97
N LEU A 603 -16.62 -9.30 4.23
CA LEU A 603 -15.98 -10.57 4.56
C LEU A 603 -16.84 -11.78 4.18
N TYR A 604 -18.16 -11.73 4.36
CA TYR A 604 -19.03 -12.81 3.88
C TYR A 604 -19.00 -12.94 2.35
N VAL A 605 -19.06 -11.82 1.63
CA VAL A 605 -18.98 -11.83 0.15
C VAL A 605 -17.66 -12.44 -0.30
N GLU A 606 -16.57 -12.14 0.42
CA GLU A 606 -15.24 -12.60 0.05
C GLU A 606 -14.99 -14.08 0.44
N THR A 607 -15.24 -14.44 1.70
CA THR A 607 -14.86 -15.76 2.24
C THR A 607 -15.97 -16.80 2.15
N ARG A 608 -17.23 -16.37 1.98
CA ARG A 608 -18.44 -17.21 2.07
C ARG A 608 -18.60 -17.93 3.42
N ASP A 609 -17.90 -17.46 4.46
CA ASP A 609 -17.97 -18.03 5.80
C ASP A 609 -19.21 -17.50 6.53
N GLU A 610 -20.14 -18.38 6.88
CA GLU A 610 -21.39 -18.02 7.55
C GLU A 610 -21.18 -17.44 8.96
N LYS A 611 -19.98 -17.58 9.55
CA LYS A 611 -19.69 -17.00 10.89
C LYS A 611 -19.93 -15.49 10.96
N TRP A 612 -19.82 -14.79 9.83
CA TRP A 612 -20.02 -13.34 9.76
C TRP A 612 -21.50 -12.93 9.83
N LEU A 613 -22.42 -13.83 9.47
CA LEU A 613 -23.83 -13.49 9.23
C LEU A 613 -24.64 -13.29 10.51
N ALA A 614 -24.34 -14.04 11.58
CA ALA A 614 -25.13 -13.99 12.81
C ALA A 614 -25.16 -12.57 13.42
N LYS A 615 -24.02 -11.88 13.44
CA LYS A 615 -23.94 -10.49 13.89
C LYS A 615 -24.52 -9.51 12.87
N CYS A 616 -24.45 -9.81 11.57
CA CYS A 616 -25.12 -8.99 10.55
C CYS A 616 -26.64 -8.96 10.75
N GLU A 617 -27.30 -10.12 10.90
CA GLU A 617 -28.74 -10.18 11.16
C GLU A 617 -29.11 -9.49 12.48
N TRP A 618 -28.32 -9.67 13.53
CA TRP A 618 -28.54 -8.95 14.80
C TRP A 618 -28.47 -7.42 14.64
N ILE A 619 -27.55 -6.91 13.82
CA ILE A 619 -27.47 -5.46 13.52
C ILE A 619 -28.70 -5.01 12.74
N ILE A 620 -29.14 -5.78 11.73
CA ILE A 620 -30.35 -5.46 10.96
C ILE A 620 -31.59 -5.40 11.88
N ASP A 621 -31.76 -6.38 12.76
CA ASP A 621 -32.87 -6.39 13.71
C ASP A 621 -32.76 -5.25 14.73
N SER A 622 -31.54 -4.86 15.13
CA SER A 622 -31.32 -3.70 15.99
C SER A 622 -31.79 -2.40 15.36
N PHE A 623 -31.64 -2.21 14.04
CA PHE A 623 -32.18 -1.04 13.34
C PHE A 623 -33.72 -1.01 13.31
N LYS A 624 -34.37 -2.17 13.25
CA LYS A 624 -35.84 -2.27 13.34
C LYS A 624 -36.33 -1.91 14.75
N ILE A 625 -35.69 -2.45 15.78
CA ILE A 625 -36.01 -2.14 17.18
C ILE A 625 -35.83 -0.64 17.44
N TRP A 626 -34.75 -0.05 16.94
CA TRP A 626 -34.49 1.39 17.05
C TRP A 626 -35.63 2.21 16.42
N GLU A 627 -36.01 1.88 15.18
CA GLU A 627 -37.12 2.54 14.49
C GLU A 627 -38.43 2.41 15.27
N GLU A 628 -38.74 1.24 15.83
CA GLU A 628 -39.95 1.00 16.63
C GLU A 628 -39.98 1.82 17.93
N GLU A 629 -38.84 1.93 18.63
CA GLU A 629 -38.75 2.60 19.94
C GLU A 629 -38.73 4.13 19.80
N TYR A 630 -38.02 4.65 18.80
CA TYR A 630 -37.75 6.08 18.66
C TYR A 630 -38.42 6.73 17.44
N GLY A 631 -39.18 5.94 16.66
CA GLY A 631 -39.85 6.35 15.43
C GLY A 631 -38.94 6.40 14.20
N ASN A 632 -37.64 6.65 14.39
CA ASN A 632 -36.61 6.74 13.35
C ASN A 632 -35.23 6.41 13.96
N TRP A 633 -34.17 6.40 13.14
CA TRP A 633 -32.78 6.18 13.58
C TRP A 633 -32.15 7.43 14.23
N LEU A 634 -32.75 7.89 15.34
CA LEU A 634 -32.32 9.09 16.07
C LEU A 634 -31.11 8.80 16.95
N ALA A 635 -30.07 9.64 16.90
CA ALA A 635 -28.84 9.46 17.66
C ALA A 635 -28.91 10.10 19.06
N PRO A 636 -28.48 9.40 20.13
CA PRO A 636 -28.28 9.99 21.44
C PRO A 636 -27.15 11.03 21.39
N TYR A 637 -27.42 12.24 21.88
CA TYR A 637 -26.47 13.36 21.75
C TYR A 637 -26.20 14.10 23.06
N THR A 638 -27.21 14.28 23.90
CA THR A 638 -27.05 14.69 25.31
C THR A 638 -27.83 13.72 26.19
N ASP A 639 -27.67 13.81 27.51
CA ASP A 639 -28.32 12.93 28.51
C ASP A 639 -29.84 12.78 28.34
N ASN A 640 -30.49 13.70 27.64
CA ASN A 640 -31.94 13.75 27.45
C ASN A 640 -32.38 14.11 26.02
N THR A 641 -31.48 14.09 25.03
CA THR A 641 -31.84 14.42 23.64
C THR A 641 -31.45 13.32 22.66
N LEU A 642 -32.41 13.01 21.79
CA LEU A 642 -32.25 12.19 20.61
C LEU A 642 -32.48 13.10 19.42
N ILE A 643 -31.56 13.07 18.45
CA ILE A 643 -31.58 13.99 17.32
C ILE A 643 -31.32 13.26 16.01
N ARG A 644 -31.79 13.84 14.91
CA ARG A 644 -31.39 13.44 13.57
C ARG A 644 -29.99 13.92 13.25
N VAL A 645 -29.21 13.00 12.71
CA VAL A 645 -27.88 13.27 12.15
C VAL A 645 -27.83 12.62 10.77
N GLY A 646 -28.28 13.35 9.75
CA GLY A 646 -28.52 12.80 8.40
C GLY A 646 -27.33 12.02 7.84
N PHE A 647 -26.09 12.50 8.02
CA PHE A 647 -24.92 11.78 7.53
C PHE A 647 -24.65 10.45 8.27
N MET A 648 -24.99 10.33 9.56
CA MET A 648 -24.86 9.07 10.31
C MET A 648 -25.91 8.06 9.88
N ILE A 649 -27.15 8.53 9.67
CA ILE A 649 -28.23 7.72 9.08
C ILE A 649 -27.79 7.23 7.69
N SER A 650 -27.12 8.08 6.91
CA SER A 650 -26.61 7.72 5.59
C SER A 650 -25.53 6.63 5.62
N VAL A 651 -24.62 6.66 6.61
CA VAL A 651 -23.64 5.57 6.82
C VAL A 651 -24.35 4.23 7.07
N ALA A 652 -25.36 4.24 7.94
CA ALA A 652 -26.14 3.04 8.23
C ALA A 652 -26.88 2.56 6.97
N ALA A 653 -27.54 3.45 6.23
CA ALA A 653 -28.24 3.13 5.00
C ALA A 653 -27.31 2.52 3.93
N GLY A 654 -26.12 3.09 3.71
CA GLY A 654 -25.12 2.53 2.79
C GLY A 654 -24.66 1.12 3.18
N SER A 655 -24.59 0.84 4.48
CA SER A 655 -24.17 -0.47 5.01
C SER A 655 -25.30 -1.50 4.93
N VAL A 656 -26.53 -1.11 5.27
CA VAL A 656 -27.73 -1.95 5.10
C VAL A 656 -28.00 -2.24 3.63
N MET A 657 -27.73 -1.30 2.71
CA MET A 657 -27.85 -1.54 1.27
C MET A 657 -26.86 -2.63 0.79
N ARG A 658 -25.63 -2.64 1.31
CA ARG A 658 -24.67 -3.71 1.01
C ARG A 658 -25.19 -5.07 1.48
N TYR A 659 -25.79 -5.14 2.68
CA TYR A 659 -26.48 -6.35 3.15
C TYR A 659 -27.64 -6.75 2.24
N TYR A 660 -28.52 -5.80 1.90
CA TYR A 660 -29.70 -6.03 1.05
C TYR A 660 -29.34 -6.58 -0.33
N ARG A 661 -28.26 -6.10 -0.96
CA ARG A 661 -27.80 -6.60 -2.27
C ARG A 661 -27.39 -8.07 -2.24
N VAL A 662 -26.96 -8.58 -1.09
CA VAL A 662 -26.64 -10.00 -0.88
C VAL A 662 -27.89 -10.79 -0.47
N PHE A 663 -28.71 -10.21 0.42
CA PHE A 663 -29.90 -10.84 1.00
C PHE A 663 -31.14 -9.96 0.78
N PRO A 664 -31.71 -9.93 -0.43
CA PRO A 664 -32.82 -9.05 -0.74
C PRO A 664 -34.07 -9.47 0.05
N ARG A 665 -34.58 -8.57 0.89
CA ARG A 665 -35.83 -8.75 1.64
C ARG A 665 -36.69 -7.49 1.60
N GLU A 666 -37.99 -7.65 1.44
CA GLU A 666 -38.92 -6.52 1.30
C GLU A 666 -38.98 -5.66 2.57
N ASP A 667 -38.86 -6.27 3.76
CA ASP A 667 -38.83 -5.54 5.03
C ASP A 667 -37.62 -4.60 5.13
N ILE A 668 -36.43 -5.06 4.73
CA ILE A 668 -35.20 -4.25 4.68
C ILE A 668 -35.34 -3.14 3.64
N LYS A 669 -35.87 -3.45 2.45
CA LYS A 669 -36.11 -2.46 1.40
C LYS A 669 -36.97 -1.31 1.91
N GLN A 670 -38.09 -1.64 2.57
CA GLN A 670 -39.00 -0.63 3.10
C GLN A 670 -38.37 0.15 4.26
N MET A 671 -37.58 -0.50 5.12
CA MET A 671 -36.82 0.16 6.19
C MET A 671 -35.82 1.18 5.63
N LEU A 672 -35.07 0.83 4.58
CA LEU A 672 -34.15 1.76 3.89
C LEU A 672 -34.89 2.99 3.33
N ILE A 673 -36.01 2.76 2.64
CA ILE A 673 -36.81 3.85 2.05
C ILE A 673 -37.30 4.79 3.16
N ARG A 674 -37.86 4.27 4.26
CA ARG A 674 -38.33 5.10 5.38
C ARG A 674 -37.21 5.90 6.03
N ALA A 675 -36.04 5.31 6.24
CA ALA A 675 -34.89 6.01 6.80
C ALA A 675 -34.42 7.17 5.90
N ILE A 676 -34.50 7.00 4.57
CA ILE A 676 -34.11 8.04 3.60
C ILE A 676 -35.22 9.09 3.44
N ASP A 677 -36.49 8.70 3.51
CA ASP A 677 -37.62 9.63 3.56
C ASP A 677 -37.50 10.54 4.80
N ASP A 678 -37.14 10.01 5.98
CA ASP A 678 -36.91 10.83 7.18
C ASP A 678 -35.77 11.86 6.98
N ILE A 679 -34.68 11.48 6.27
CA ILE A 679 -33.62 12.43 5.90
C ILE A 679 -34.19 13.54 5.02
N VAL A 680 -34.92 13.18 3.96
CA VAL A 680 -35.42 14.15 2.98
C VAL A 680 -36.45 15.10 3.60
N GLU A 681 -37.38 14.56 4.39
CA GLU A 681 -38.47 15.33 5.00
C GLU A 681 -37.98 16.22 6.15
N ASN A 682 -37.04 15.73 6.96
CA ASN A 682 -36.69 16.39 8.22
C ASN A 682 -35.28 16.97 8.25
N CYS A 683 -34.39 16.65 7.30
CA CYS A 683 -33.01 17.16 7.28
C CYS A 683 -32.74 18.25 6.23
N THR A 684 -33.62 18.41 5.25
CA THR A 684 -33.46 19.38 4.15
C THR A 684 -33.72 20.82 4.62
N LEU A 685 -32.93 21.76 4.10
CA LEU A 685 -33.04 23.20 4.33
C LEU A 685 -33.61 23.90 3.09
N ASP A 686 -34.21 25.08 3.28
CA ASP A 686 -34.80 25.89 2.20
C ASP A 686 -33.83 26.25 1.07
N ASN A 687 -32.51 26.22 1.34
CA ASN A 687 -31.47 26.49 0.35
C ASN A 687 -31.07 25.27 -0.50
N GLY A 688 -31.72 24.12 -0.31
CA GLY A 688 -31.46 22.86 -1.02
C GLY A 688 -30.26 22.06 -0.48
N LEU A 689 -29.63 22.50 0.61
CA LEU A 689 -28.68 21.69 1.38
C LEU A 689 -29.40 20.94 2.51
N PHE A 690 -28.66 20.12 3.24
CA PHE A 690 -29.12 19.50 4.48
C PHE A 690 -28.52 20.24 5.68
N TYR A 691 -29.07 20.12 6.89
CA TYR A 691 -28.33 20.55 8.07
C TYR A 691 -27.23 19.56 8.48
N TYR A 692 -26.23 20.04 9.22
CA TYR A 692 -25.20 19.17 9.78
C TYR A 692 -25.75 18.23 10.85
N LYS A 693 -26.46 18.78 11.85
CA LYS A 693 -27.11 18.07 12.97
C LYS A 693 -28.38 18.83 13.35
N GLU A 694 -29.43 18.11 13.73
CA GLU A 694 -30.74 18.72 14.06
C GLU A 694 -30.68 19.61 15.31
N LEU A 695 -29.81 19.28 16.28
CA LEU A 695 -29.68 20.03 17.52
C LEU A 695 -29.40 21.53 17.26
N PRO A 696 -30.20 22.47 17.78
CA PRO A 696 -30.06 23.90 17.46
C PRO A 696 -28.68 24.50 17.70
N SER A 697 -27.92 24.00 18.69
CA SER A 697 -26.55 24.45 18.99
C SER A 697 -25.52 23.99 17.96
N LEU A 698 -25.86 23.05 17.10
CA LEU A 698 -24.99 22.46 16.07
C LEU A 698 -25.55 22.62 14.66
N SER A 699 -26.81 23.02 14.53
CA SER A 699 -27.50 23.20 13.26
C SER A 699 -26.85 24.31 12.45
N ARG A 700 -26.47 23.95 11.23
CA ARG A 700 -25.83 24.80 10.21
C ARG A 700 -25.93 24.10 8.87
N ASN A 701 -25.64 24.80 7.78
CA ASN A 701 -25.51 24.19 6.46
C ASN A 701 -24.55 22.98 6.52
N GLY A 702 -25.04 21.82 6.11
CA GLY A 702 -24.32 20.59 5.91
C GLY A 702 -24.15 20.32 4.41
N ASN A 703 -22.97 19.83 4.05
CA ASN A 703 -22.60 19.49 2.68
C ASN A 703 -21.94 18.10 2.61
N ASN A 704 -22.26 17.22 3.56
CA ASN A 704 -21.66 15.90 3.66
C ASN A 704 -22.10 15.02 2.50
N THR A 705 -21.14 14.48 1.77
CA THR A 705 -21.37 13.67 0.57
C THR A 705 -22.10 12.38 0.86
N LEU A 706 -22.03 11.82 2.07
CA LEU A 706 -22.69 10.56 2.43
C LEU A 706 -24.21 10.60 2.18
N LEU A 707 -24.83 11.77 2.30
CA LEU A 707 -26.25 11.97 1.98
C LEU A 707 -26.56 11.61 0.52
N LEU A 708 -25.62 11.84 -0.40
CA LEU A 708 -25.79 11.52 -1.82
C LEU A 708 -25.87 10.00 -2.07
N GLU A 709 -25.12 9.19 -1.31
CA GLU A 709 -25.21 7.72 -1.39
C GLU A 709 -26.62 7.26 -1.00
N SER A 710 -27.18 7.80 0.08
CA SER A 710 -28.55 7.51 0.50
C SER A 710 -29.59 7.90 -0.55
N LEU A 711 -29.47 9.08 -1.17
CA LEU A 711 -30.41 9.50 -2.22
C LEU A 711 -30.32 8.59 -3.46
N ALA A 712 -29.11 8.17 -3.84
CA ALA A 712 -28.90 7.22 -4.92
C ALA A 712 -29.52 5.84 -4.59
N ILE A 713 -29.41 5.38 -3.34
CA ILE A 713 -30.01 4.14 -2.85
C ILE A 713 -31.55 4.20 -2.94
N ALA A 714 -32.18 5.29 -2.49
CA ALA A 714 -33.63 5.42 -2.58
C ALA A 714 -34.11 5.41 -4.05
N TYR A 715 -33.38 6.07 -4.94
CA TYR A 715 -33.63 6.00 -6.38
C TYR A 715 -33.48 4.56 -6.92
N GLU A 716 -32.41 3.83 -6.56
CA GLU A 716 -32.20 2.44 -6.97
C GLU A 716 -33.35 1.52 -6.54
N LEU A 717 -33.85 1.69 -5.31
CA LEU A 717 -34.91 0.84 -4.75
C LEU A 717 -36.32 1.15 -5.27
N THR A 718 -36.58 2.40 -5.67
CA THR A 718 -37.93 2.88 -6.00
C THR A 718 -38.13 3.24 -7.47
N GLY A 719 -37.06 3.59 -8.19
CA GLY A 719 -37.11 4.23 -9.51
C GLY A 719 -37.59 5.69 -9.49
N ASP A 720 -37.86 6.27 -8.32
CA ASP A 720 -38.39 7.62 -8.19
C ASP A 720 -37.27 8.66 -8.28
N LYS A 721 -37.27 9.40 -9.39
CA LYS A 721 -36.23 10.41 -9.68
C LYS A 721 -36.23 11.57 -8.69
N LYS A 722 -37.32 11.80 -7.93
CA LYS A 722 -37.42 12.91 -6.97
C LYS A 722 -36.32 12.86 -5.90
N TYR A 723 -35.87 11.67 -5.50
CA TYR A 723 -34.83 11.52 -4.49
C TYR A 723 -33.53 12.19 -4.94
N LEU A 724 -33.22 12.11 -6.23
CA LEU A 724 -32.00 12.71 -6.77
C LEU A 724 -32.07 14.23 -6.68
N GLU A 725 -33.22 14.87 -6.85
CA GLU A 725 -33.32 16.33 -6.87
C GLU A 725 -32.85 16.99 -5.55
N TYR A 726 -33.06 16.32 -4.41
CA TYR A 726 -32.59 16.80 -3.09
C TYR A 726 -31.06 16.88 -2.97
N GLY A 727 -30.33 16.13 -3.81
CA GLY A 727 -28.87 16.07 -3.77
C GLY A 727 -28.16 17.12 -4.61
N PHE A 728 -28.85 17.83 -5.51
CA PHE A 728 -28.22 18.68 -6.52
C PHE A 728 -27.26 19.69 -5.91
N LYS A 729 -27.70 20.44 -4.88
CA LYS A 729 -26.88 21.48 -4.27
C LYS A 729 -25.65 20.90 -3.57
N THR A 730 -25.79 19.76 -2.90
CA THR A 730 -24.69 19.07 -2.23
C THR A 730 -23.66 18.55 -3.24
N PHE A 731 -24.13 17.96 -4.35
CA PHE A 731 -23.28 17.48 -5.44
C PHE A 731 -22.53 18.64 -6.11
N GLU A 732 -23.26 19.67 -6.59
CA GLU A 732 -22.68 20.88 -7.19
C GLU A 732 -21.60 21.50 -6.31
N THR A 733 -21.88 21.67 -5.01
CA THR A 733 -20.94 22.30 -4.07
C THR A 733 -19.67 21.47 -3.93
N ASN A 734 -19.79 20.14 -3.90
CA ASN A 734 -18.64 19.26 -3.73
C ASN A 734 -17.78 19.14 -4.99
N ILE A 735 -18.39 19.13 -6.18
CA ILE A 735 -17.65 19.11 -7.45
C ILE A 735 -16.97 20.46 -7.67
N ASN A 736 -17.71 21.58 -7.58
CA ASN A 736 -17.21 22.90 -7.90
C ASN A 736 -16.17 23.46 -6.92
N ASN A 737 -16.17 23.02 -5.65
CA ASN A 737 -15.20 23.48 -4.64
C ASN A 737 -13.95 22.60 -4.57
N THR A 738 -13.75 21.68 -5.51
CA THR A 738 -12.55 20.85 -5.52
C THR A 738 -11.34 21.70 -5.91
N GLY A 739 -10.38 21.84 -5.00
CA GLY A 739 -9.11 22.51 -5.27
C GLY A 739 -8.28 21.76 -6.31
N ARG A 740 -7.46 22.48 -7.07
CA ARG A 740 -6.50 21.86 -8.01
C ARG A 740 -5.34 21.23 -7.24
N ALA A 741 -4.91 20.05 -7.69
CA ALA A 741 -3.69 19.41 -7.20
C ALA A 741 -2.49 20.33 -7.35
N GLY A 742 -1.77 20.55 -6.26
CA GLY A 742 -0.60 21.41 -6.19
C GLY A 742 0.38 20.89 -5.15
N ILE A 743 1.67 21.14 -5.37
CA ILE A 743 2.74 20.72 -4.47
C ILE A 743 2.68 21.59 -3.20
N GLY A 744 2.42 20.96 -2.07
CA GLY A 744 2.32 21.62 -0.78
C GLY A 744 3.67 21.96 -0.15
N SER A 745 3.65 22.85 0.86
CA SER A 745 4.85 23.11 1.68
C SER A 745 5.27 21.88 2.47
N LYS A 746 6.58 21.64 2.59
CA LYS A 746 7.16 20.59 3.43
C LYS A 746 7.41 21.09 4.85
N LYS A 747 7.06 20.28 5.86
CA LYS A 747 7.33 20.57 7.28
C LYS A 747 7.73 19.30 8.01
N VAL A 748 8.72 19.40 8.88
CA VAL A 748 9.04 18.34 9.84
C VAL A 748 8.08 18.46 11.02
N ILE A 749 7.35 17.39 11.32
CA ILE A 749 6.50 17.29 12.51
C ILE A 749 6.77 15.93 13.16
N ASP A 750 7.30 15.96 14.38
CA ASP A 750 7.76 14.77 15.10
C ASP A 750 8.75 13.94 14.23
N ASP A 751 8.42 12.70 13.88
CA ASP A 751 9.24 11.80 13.06
C ASP A 751 8.80 11.76 11.57
N ALA A 752 7.99 12.73 11.12
CA ALA A 752 7.47 12.82 9.76
C ALA A 752 7.90 14.08 9.01
N VAL A 753 8.15 13.95 7.70
CA VAL A 753 8.17 15.09 6.75
C VAL A 753 6.83 15.11 6.02
N ILE A 754 6.03 16.14 6.30
CA ILE A 754 4.68 16.29 5.78
C ILE A 754 4.68 17.30 4.63
N VAL A 755 4.25 16.84 3.46
CA VAL A 755 3.88 17.68 2.32
C VAL A 755 2.42 18.08 2.48
N SER A 756 2.15 19.38 2.49
CA SER A 756 0.79 19.90 2.70
C SER A 756 -0.19 19.36 1.65
N GLY A 757 -1.38 18.97 2.11
CA GLY A 757 -2.46 18.44 1.30
C GLY A 757 -3.66 18.10 2.19
N ASP A 758 -4.71 17.54 1.59
CA ASP A 758 -5.90 17.11 2.33
C ASP A 758 -5.63 15.79 3.08
N SER A 759 -6.48 15.46 4.05
CA SER A 759 -6.49 14.10 4.60
C SER A 759 -7.04 13.12 3.56
N THR A 760 -6.48 11.91 3.52
CA THR A 760 -6.98 10.77 2.72
C THR A 760 -8.46 10.50 2.95
N LYS A 761 -8.94 10.74 4.17
CA LYS A 761 -10.35 10.70 4.55
C LYS A 761 -11.25 11.54 3.64
N GLY A 762 -10.81 12.73 3.24
CA GLY A 762 -11.62 13.65 2.44
C GLY A 762 -12.04 13.02 1.11
N PHE A 763 -11.11 12.36 0.44
CA PHE A 763 -11.40 11.57 -0.75
C PHE A 763 -12.19 10.30 -0.41
N ALA A 764 -11.72 9.51 0.56
CA ALA A 764 -12.34 8.22 0.92
C ALA A 764 -13.83 8.36 1.30
N GLN A 765 -14.16 9.34 2.12
CA GLN A 765 -15.55 9.64 2.55
C GLN A 765 -16.44 10.07 1.38
N SER A 766 -15.87 10.71 0.37
CA SER A 766 -16.65 11.39 -0.67
C SER A 766 -16.74 10.65 -1.99
N PHE A 767 -15.78 9.80 -2.30
CA PHE A 767 -15.68 9.14 -3.59
C PHE A 767 -16.91 8.29 -3.93
N ILE A 768 -17.24 7.28 -3.10
CA ILE A 768 -18.38 6.38 -3.34
C ILE A 768 -19.71 7.16 -3.42
N PRO A 769 -20.03 8.07 -2.47
CA PRO A 769 -21.27 8.83 -2.59
C PRO A 769 -21.35 9.73 -3.82
N LEU A 770 -20.24 10.37 -4.22
CA LEU A 770 -20.22 11.21 -5.41
C LEU A 770 -20.39 10.39 -6.68
N VAL A 771 -19.66 9.29 -6.83
CA VAL A 771 -19.67 8.51 -8.08
C VAL A 771 -20.99 7.74 -8.28
N THR A 772 -21.58 7.19 -7.21
CA THR A 772 -22.87 6.48 -7.29
C THR A 772 -24.02 7.43 -7.60
N TYR A 773 -24.02 8.60 -6.98
CA TYR A 773 -25.02 9.65 -7.26
C TYR A 773 -24.83 10.25 -8.66
N TYR A 774 -23.59 10.54 -9.06
CA TYR A 774 -23.26 10.98 -10.41
C TYR A 774 -23.75 9.99 -11.47
N LYS A 775 -23.51 8.69 -11.27
CA LYS A 775 -24.05 7.64 -12.14
C LYS A 775 -25.58 7.71 -12.21
N ALA A 776 -26.27 7.79 -11.08
CA ALA A 776 -27.73 7.89 -11.05
C ALA A 776 -28.26 9.15 -11.78
N LEU A 777 -27.55 10.29 -11.68
CA LEU A 777 -27.86 11.49 -12.46
C LEU A 777 -27.67 11.28 -13.97
N GLY A 778 -26.62 10.58 -14.37
CA GLY A 778 -26.35 10.22 -15.76
C GLY A 778 -27.43 9.32 -16.34
N ASP A 779 -27.77 8.23 -15.64
CA ASP A 779 -28.77 7.24 -16.04
C ASP A 779 -30.18 7.84 -16.22
N THR A 780 -30.46 8.95 -15.51
CA THR A 780 -31.77 9.63 -15.55
C THR A 780 -31.82 10.83 -16.49
N GLY A 781 -30.67 11.31 -16.97
CA GLY A 781 -30.51 12.57 -17.71
C GLY A 781 -30.53 13.82 -16.83
N LEU A 782 -30.68 13.68 -15.50
CA LEU A 782 -30.73 14.80 -14.55
C LEU A 782 -29.37 15.47 -14.34
N ILE A 783 -28.28 14.86 -14.81
CA ILE A 783 -26.95 15.50 -14.79
C ILE A 783 -26.93 16.84 -15.54
N ASN A 784 -27.84 17.06 -16.50
CA ASN A 784 -27.96 18.33 -17.20
C ASN A 784 -28.60 19.45 -16.34
N ASN A 785 -29.17 19.10 -15.18
CA ASN A 785 -29.81 20.04 -14.28
C ASN A 785 -28.87 20.56 -13.18
N VAL A 786 -27.67 19.96 -13.03
CA VAL A 786 -26.68 20.43 -12.06
C VAL A 786 -25.79 21.51 -12.68
N LYS A 787 -25.47 22.52 -11.87
CA LYS A 787 -24.59 23.63 -12.27
C LYS A 787 -23.14 23.31 -11.95
N LEU A 788 -22.41 22.88 -12.97
CA LEU A 788 -20.96 22.62 -12.89
C LEU A 788 -20.19 23.79 -13.50
N TYR A 789 -19.09 24.19 -12.85
CA TYR A 789 -18.22 25.26 -13.32
C TYR A 789 -16.81 24.70 -13.58
N SER A 790 -16.19 25.18 -14.66
CA SER A 790 -14.82 24.86 -15.06
C SER A 790 -13.75 25.67 -14.31
#